data_AF-A0AAD8F359-F1
#
_entry.id   AF-A0AAD8F359-F1
#
_cell.length_a   1.000
_cell.length_b   1.000
_cell.length_c   1.000
_cell.angle_alpha   90.00
_cell.angle_beta   90.00
_cell.angle_gamma   90.00
#
_symmetry.space_group_name_H-M   'P 1'
#
loop_
_entity.id
_entity.type
_entity.pdbx_description
1 polymer ?
#
loop_
_entity_poly.entity_id
_entity_poly.type
_entity_poly.pdbx_seq_one_letter_code
_entity_poly.pdbx_strand_id
1 'polypeptide(L)'
;MSIKREIACGIVQGIGKFWKCEELQDFTVTLGTTKFGCHRFLLAACSGFFRGLFRSWMKETRLKNVILEDISCETFELILESMYIGHGVLTNDNVIDIWRVADKLQIVFLITECEHFVLKSLSLENYNKYYQIGCLLSSQPVTKAAWPYILNNFHSFVQSSAFLESSMNELLKLVQSQELVVNSEHDVIKAILKWTKFNPYELQHDLSDIHEMSCKRLRTLGVNSNGEDNETFSTTAFSQNSYSDNRGQHLGLLLSNARTCLLSRESLEMLLCNPLVSDNKMAIDVVNKALSYKLQIGKRNGQWPTAAIRRNCSNFENVAMATKRKLSGGCLLQAFSLTSNKWLNLDNTDLKDRDFVAFCAMDNVLHYFLAPMDDARLIGYVYIYQLVDKTWKAIKMYLVLKYAKFYVTVINDFIYILPSNGQVMGRLHPASETLVSSPPVPADPTIKVDQPISHVTNYEHMILVFSSVSGKDVETVVQCYDTSQNIWTRLNNLEGPAKGMTSFRDDHFIYILQSNGDLWKIVKPQSDSLEFEYVDGQTKRAETSSNSSPQVKAPVRKTNSMSIKPEAAHGIIHGLSDFWKCSELQDFTVMLGTTKFGCHRFLLAACSGFFRGLFRSGMKETELKYVNFEDIYSETFELILESMYTGHGVLTNDNVIDIWRAADKLQIVFLITECENFVIKSLSLENYIEYYQIGNLLNSQSVTKAAWPYVINNFNSFYETRAFLESPMNEILHIVQSQDLKVNSEQDVIKAILHWTEFKPTRLQHNVSTIREMRCKRFKTLTINKFESNETITISDQSDSKPQNISSDSREQYLGILLSKARLCLVSRESLEMLLCNPLVSDNKMANDVVNKALLYKVQIGKRNGQRPTAVIHRNESDFEDVALTTKRKENGDLLLQTMSFPRNNFLHLDVRCLIGKEFVAVCTMDSILYYFFMAHKENQGHNASVYAYR
;
A
#
# COMPACT_ATOMS: atom_id res chain seq x y z
N MET A 1 19.90 -3.53 8.01
CA MET A 1 19.48 -2.12 8.21
C MET A 1 18.65 -1.72 7.00
N SER A 2 17.65 -0.84 7.14
CA SER A 2 16.87 -0.37 6.00
C SER A 2 17.55 0.84 5.34
N ILE A 3 17.50 0.91 4.01
CA ILE A 3 17.97 2.07 3.24
C ILE A 3 17.10 3.27 3.64
N LYS A 4 17.73 4.38 4.04
CA LYS A 4 17.00 5.61 4.36
C LYS A 4 16.72 6.38 3.07
N ARG A 5 15.45 6.75 2.87
CA ARG A 5 14.99 7.44 1.66
C ARG A 5 15.74 8.74 1.40
N GLU A 6 16.01 9.52 2.43
CA GLU A 6 16.65 10.82 2.34
C GLU A 6 18.11 10.70 1.89
N ILE A 7 18.85 9.77 2.49
CA ILE A 7 20.23 9.44 2.11
C ILE A 7 20.25 8.95 0.66
N ALA A 8 19.31 8.04 0.33
CA ALA A 8 19.23 7.46 -0.99
C ALA A 8 19.00 8.48 -2.10
N CYS A 9 18.01 9.35 -1.91
CA CYS A 9 17.75 10.46 -2.82
C CYS A 9 18.96 11.40 -2.92
N GLY A 10 19.63 11.69 -1.80
CA GLY A 10 20.83 12.54 -1.78
C GLY A 10 21.99 12.00 -2.62
N ILE A 11 22.25 10.70 -2.54
CA ILE A 11 23.28 10.02 -3.35
C ILE A 11 22.92 10.11 -4.84
N VAL A 12 21.68 9.76 -5.21
CA VAL A 12 21.23 9.81 -6.61
C VAL A 12 21.21 11.24 -7.16
N GLN A 13 20.85 12.24 -6.34
CA GLN A 13 20.99 13.66 -6.72
C GLN A 13 22.46 14.04 -6.98
N GLY A 14 23.40 13.47 -6.23
CA GLY A 14 24.83 13.61 -6.47
C GLY A 14 25.27 13.00 -7.79
N ILE A 15 24.87 11.75 -8.05
CA ILE A 15 25.15 11.00 -9.29
C ILE A 15 24.56 11.72 -10.51
N GLY A 16 23.32 12.22 -10.40
CA GLY A 16 22.65 12.95 -11.47
C GLY A 16 23.39 14.20 -11.94
N LYS A 17 24.26 14.80 -11.12
CA LYS A 17 25.13 15.93 -11.55
C LYS A 17 26.17 15.55 -12.60
N PHE A 18 26.42 14.25 -12.78
CA PHE A 18 27.32 13.70 -13.80
C PHE A 18 26.58 13.28 -15.08
N TRP A 19 25.25 13.41 -15.13
CA TRP A 19 24.49 13.19 -16.35
C TRP A 19 24.93 14.15 -17.46
N LYS A 20 25.31 13.62 -18.62
CA LYS A 20 25.89 14.37 -19.76
C LYS A 20 27.12 15.22 -19.41
N CYS A 21 27.79 14.92 -18.31
CA CYS A 21 29.04 15.56 -17.92
C CYS A 21 30.22 14.70 -18.35
N GLU A 22 31.26 15.31 -18.95
CA GLU A 22 32.48 14.61 -19.39
C GLU A 22 33.43 14.26 -18.22
N GLU A 23 33.18 14.80 -17.03
CA GLU A 23 34.03 14.59 -15.86
C GLU A 23 34.03 13.14 -15.41
N LEU A 24 35.22 12.58 -15.17
CA LEU A 24 35.43 11.22 -14.66
C LEU A 24 34.89 10.09 -15.55
N GLN A 25 34.49 10.38 -16.79
CA GLN A 25 34.11 9.34 -17.76
C GLN A 25 35.30 8.43 -18.06
N ASP A 26 35.08 7.12 -17.97
CA ASP A 26 36.12 6.11 -18.11
C ASP A 26 35.74 4.97 -19.07
N PHE A 27 34.58 5.08 -19.72
CA PHE A 27 34.09 4.10 -20.71
C PHE A 27 33.13 4.71 -21.73
N THR A 28 33.10 4.13 -22.92
CA THR A 28 32.21 4.54 -24.00
C THR A 28 31.31 3.39 -24.44
N VAL A 29 30.02 3.67 -24.63
CA VAL A 29 29.08 2.75 -25.28
C VAL A 29 28.76 3.30 -26.66
N THR A 30 29.02 2.50 -27.70
CA THR A 30 28.77 2.88 -29.09
C THR A 30 27.51 2.17 -29.61
N LEU A 31 26.56 2.94 -30.13
CA LEU A 31 25.32 2.45 -30.76
C LEU A 31 25.25 2.96 -32.20
N GLY A 32 25.53 2.10 -33.17
CA GLY A 32 25.65 2.49 -34.58
C GLY A 32 26.71 3.58 -34.76
N THR A 33 26.29 4.82 -35.01
CA THR A 33 27.16 5.99 -35.19
C THR A 33 27.31 6.86 -33.93
N THR A 34 26.45 6.67 -32.92
CA THR A 34 26.45 7.50 -31.71
C THR A 34 27.34 6.90 -30.63
N LYS A 35 27.95 7.76 -29.81
CA LYS A 35 28.84 7.38 -28.71
C LYS A 35 28.37 8.04 -27.42
N PHE A 36 28.17 7.23 -26.38
CA PHE A 36 27.78 7.65 -25.05
C PHE A 36 28.96 7.50 -24.09
N GLY A 37 29.42 8.61 -23.53
CA GLY A 37 30.42 8.61 -22.46
C GLY A 37 29.77 8.26 -21.11
N CYS A 38 30.32 7.27 -20.43
CA CYS A 38 29.72 6.65 -19.24
C CYS A 38 30.77 6.40 -18.14
N HIS A 39 30.26 6.15 -16.93
CA HIS A 39 31.06 5.75 -15.78
C HIS A 39 30.93 4.23 -15.55
N ARG A 40 32.03 3.49 -15.65
CA ARG A 40 32.07 2.02 -15.51
C ARG A 40 31.47 1.57 -14.19
N PHE A 41 31.84 2.25 -13.12
CA PHE A 41 31.35 1.95 -11.78
C PHE A 41 29.82 2.02 -11.71
N LEU A 42 29.20 3.08 -12.24
CA LEU A 42 27.74 3.22 -12.25
C LEU A 42 27.07 2.16 -13.15
N LEU A 43 27.62 1.92 -14.34
CA LEU A 43 27.12 0.87 -15.23
C LEU A 43 27.17 -0.51 -14.55
N ALA A 44 28.27 -0.83 -13.89
CA ALA A 44 28.46 -2.10 -13.18
C ALA A 44 27.55 -2.25 -11.95
N ALA A 45 27.29 -1.15 -11.25
CA ALA A 45 26.36 -1.12 -10.12
C ALA A 45 24.92 -1.39 -10.58
N CYS A 46 24.49 -0.74 -11.66
CA CYS A 46 23.10 -0.79 -12.11
C CYS A 46 22.76 -1.97 -13.05
N SER A 47 23.75 -2.58 -13.71
CA SER A 47 23.54 -3.60 -14.76
C SER A 47 24.41 -4.84 -14.53
N GLY A 48 23.75 -5.99 -14.41
CA GLY A 48 24.43 -7.29 -14.34
C GLY A 48 25.28 -7.61 -15.58
N PHE A 49 24.81 -7.18 -16.76
CA PHE A 49 25.55 -7.33 -18.02
C PHE A 49 26.89 -6.57 -17.98
N PHE A 50 26.87 -5.27 -17.67
CA PHE A 50 28.11 -4.47 -17.61
C PHE A 50 29.03 -4.93 -16.48
N ARG A 51 28.47 -5.37 -15.34
CA ARG A 51 29.25 -5.99 -14.28
C ARG A 51 29.99 -7.24 -14.76
N GLY A 52 29.32 -8.14 -15.48
CA GLY A 52 29.93 -9.30 -16.12
C GLY A 52 31.00 -8.91 -17.14
N LEU A 53 30.71 -7.91 -17.98
CA LEU A 53 31.65 -7.39 -18.97
C LEU A 53 32.95 -6.89 -18.32
N PHE A 54 32.86 -6.07 -17.28
CA PHE A 54 34.06 -5.50 -16.64
C PHE A 54 34.84 -6.49 -15.79
N ARG A 55 34.22 -7.58 -15.34
CA ARG A 55 34.89 -8.72 -14.69
C ARG A 55 35.60 -9.62 -15.70
N SER A 56 35.16 -9.60 -16.95
CA SER A 56 35.75 -10.39 -18.01
C SER A 56 37.04 -9.76 -18.55
N TRP A 57 37.97 -10.60 -19.00
CA TRP A 57 39.20 -10.17 -19.68
C TRP A 57 38.99 -9.85 -21.17
N MET A 58 37.76 -9.48 -21.55
CA MET A 58 37.37 -9.21 -22.93
C MET A 58 38.05 -7.95 -23.50
N LYS A 59 38.08 -7.85 -24.84
CA LYS A 59 38.79 -6.78 -25.56
C LYS A 59 38.17 -5.41 -25.27
N GLU A 60 36.87 -5.38 -25.11
CA GLU A 60 36.01 -4.24 -24.82
C GLU A 60 36.45 -3.51 -23.54
N THR A 61 36.84 -4.28 -22.51
CA THR A 61 37.37 -3.74 -21.24
C THR A 61 38.73 -3.05 -21.45
N ARG A 62 39.57 -3.56 -22.35
CA ARG A 62 40.88 -2.96 -22.68
C ARG A 62 40.76 -1.73 -23.57
N LEU A 63 39.83 -1.79 -24.54
CA LEU A 63 39.53 -0.71 -25.47
C LEU A 63 38.71 0.42 -24.83
N LYS A 64 38.19 0.20 -23.61
CA LYS A 64 37.26 1.09 -22.91
C LYS A 64 36.04 1.47 -23.75
N ASN A 65 35.62 0.57 -24.63
CA ASN A 65 34.51 0.76 -25.55
C ASN A 65 33.77 -0.56 -25.76
N VAL A 66 32.44 -0.51 -25.77
CA VAL A 66 31.59 -1.63 -26.18
C VAL A 66 30.62 -1.17 -27.25
N ILE A 67 30.40 -2.02 -28.24
CA ILE A 67 29.41 -1.82 -29.28
C ILE A 67 28.20 -2.67 -28.91
N LEU A 68 27.03 -2.06 -28.76
CA LEU A 68 25.79 -2.81 -28.55
C LEU A 68 24.96 -2.74 -29.82
N GLU A 69 24.59 -3.91 -30.33
CA GLU A 69 23.74 -4.08 -31.51
C GLU A 69 22.26 -4.24 -31.07
N ASP A 70 21.34 -3.84 -31.95
CA ASP A 70 19.88 -3.94 -31.78
C ASP A 70 19.28 -3.14 -30.62
N ILE A 71 19.86 -1.98 -30.30
CA ILE A 71 19.32 -1.03 -29.32
C ILE A 71 19.25 0.35 -29.97
N SER A 72 18.07 0.98 -29.97
CA SER A 72 17.93 2.36 -30.48
C SER A 72 18.63 3.36 -29.55
N CYS A 73 19.14 4.43 -30.14
CA CYS A 73 19.87 5.47 -29.41
C CYS A 73 18.96 6.16 -28.38
N GLU A 74 17.70 6.39 -28.75
CA GLU A 74 16.69 7.03 -27.90
C GLU A 74 16.37 6.16 -26.68
N THR A 75 16.18 4.85 -26.87
CA THR A 75 15.87 3.92 -25.76
C THR A 75 17.05 3.81 -24.80
N PHE A 76 18.28 3.72 -25.33
CA PHE A 76 19.47 3.67 -24.47
C PHE A 76 19.70 4.97 -23.71
N GLU A 77 19.46 6.12 -24.33
CA GLU A 77 19.57 7.42 -23.65
C GLU A 77 18.61 7.51 -22.45
N LEU A 78 17.35 7.07 -22.61
CA LEU A 78 16.36 7.03 -21.51
C LEU A 78 16.74 6.05 -20.39
N ILE A 79 17.31 4.89 -20.74
CA ILE A 79 17.82 3.92 -19.76
C ILE A 79 18.98 4.54 -18.98
N LEU A 80 19.91 5.18 -19.69
CA LEU A 80 21.06 5.81 -19.08
C LEU A 80 20.61 6.98 -18.18
N GLU A 81 19.69 7.82 -18.65
CA GLU A 81 19.08 8.89 -17.83
C GLU A 81 18.47 8.32 -16.54
N SER A 82 17.75 7.20 -16.64
CA SER A 82 17.17 6.51 -15.48
C SER A 82 18.24 6.01 -14.50
N MET A 83 19.39 5.54 -14.99
CA MET A 83 20.51 5.09 -14.15
C MET A 83 21.21 6.24 -13.41
N TYR A 84 21.28 7.44 -13.99
CA TYR A 84 21.94 8.59 -13.35
C TYR A 84 21.00 9.38 -12.44
N ILE A 85 19.75 9.58 -12.85
CA ILE A 85 18.83 10.51 -12.19
C ILE A 85 17.74 9.79 -11.39
N GLY A 86 17.63 8.46 -11.51
CA GLY A 86 16.64 7.67 -10.80
C GLY A 86 15.19 7.99 -11.19
N HIS A 87 14.98 8.52 -12.40
CA HIS A 87 13.67 8.63 -12.99
C HIS A 87 13.77 8.61 -14.52
N GLY A 88 12.97 7.75 -15.15
CA GLY A 88 12.72 7.75 -16.59
C GLY A 88 11.27 8.09 -16.89
N VAL A 89 11.02 8.84 -17.96
CA VAL A 89 9.65 9.08 -18.44
C VAL A 89 9.18 7.83 -19.19
N LEU A 90 8.61 6.87 -18.44
CA LEU A 90 7.91 5.74 -19.03
C LEU A 90 6.57 6.22 -19.61
N THR A 91 6.34 5.89 -20.88
CA THR A 91 5.11 6.12 -21.62
C THR A 91 4.63 4.80 -22.21
N ASN A 92 3.38 4.75 -22.67
CA ASN A 92 2.85 3.55 -23.34
C ASN A 92 3.63 3.22 -24.64
N ASP A 93 4.30 4.20 -25.24
CA ASP A 93 5.02 4.04 -26.49
C ASP A 93 6.44 3.50 -26.29
N ASN A 94 7.13 3.91 -25.21
CA ASN A 94 8.53 3.53 -24.98
C ASN A 94 8.71 2.38 -23.98
N VAL A 95 7.70 2.06 -23.16
CA VAL A 95 7.88 1.11 -22.04
C VAL A 95 8.26 -0.28 -22.52
N ILE A 96 7.75 -0.74 -23.66
CA ILE A 96 8.07 -2.07 -24.19
C ILE A 96 9.54 -2.16 -24.60
N ASP A 97 10.04 -1.17 -25.33
CA ASP A 97 11.43 -1.15 -25.80
C ASP A 97 12.40 -0.98 -24.62
N ILE A 98 12.09 -0.08 -23.69
CA ILE A 98 12.87 0.09 -22.46
C ILE A 98 12.90 -1.21 -21.66
N TRP A 99 11.77 -1.91 -21.51
CA TRP A 99 11.71 -3.15 -20.74
C TRP A 99 12.52 -4.27 -21.40
N ARG A 100 12.44 -4.43 -22.73
CA ARG A 100 13.25 -5.41 -23.48
C ARG A 100 14.74 -5.16 -23.30
N VAL A 101 15.16 -3.91 -23.41
CA VAL A 101 16.58 -3.54 -23.26
C VAL A 101 17.03 -3.64 -21.80
N ALA A 102 16.17 -3.29 -20.84
CA ALA A 102 16.46 -3.46 -19.41
C ALA A 102 16.66 -4.93 -19.03
N ASP A 103 15.87 -5.86 -19.59
CA ASP A 103 16.09 -7.30 -19.41
C ASP A 103 17.38 -7.77 -20.11
N LYS A 104 17.63 -7.35 -21.36
CA LYS A 104 18.88 -7.63 -22.10
C LYS A 104 20.13 -7.17 -21.35
N LEU A 105 20.07 -5.98 -20.74
CA LEU A 105 21.16 -5.39 -19.94
C LEU A 105 21.10 -5.79 -18.46
N GLN A 106 20.13 -6.60 -18.02
CA GLN A 106 19.97 -7.05 -16.63
C GLN A 106 19.92 -5.89 -15.61
N ILE A 107 19.10 -4.86 -15.88
CA ILE A 107 18.87 -3.69 -15.02
C ILE A 107 17.62 -3.92 -14.18
N VAL A 108 17.78 -4.60 -13.03
CA VAL A 108 16.67 -5.14 -12.22
C VAL A 108 15.66 -4.07 -11.79
N PHE A 109 16.12 -2.94 -11.27
CA PHE A 109 15.21 -1.91 -10.75
C PHE A 109 14.34 -1.29 -11.86
N LEU A 110 14.88 -1.16 -13.07
CA LEU A 110 14.17 -0.60 -14.22
C LEU A 110 13.15 -1.62 -14.77
N ILE A 111 13.47 -2.92 -14.73
CA ILE A 111 12.52 -3.99 -15.03
C ILE A 111 11.30 -3.88 -14.10
N THR A 112 11.52 -3.77 -12.79
CA THR A 112 10.43 -3.60 -11.80
C THR A 112 9.62 -2.33 -12.04
N GLU A 113 10.27 -1.23 -12.45
CA GLU A 113 9.57 0.02 -12.78
C GLU A 113 8.70 -0.11 -14.03
N CYS A 114 9.20 -0.80 -15.06
CA CYS A 114 8.43 -1.10 -16.28
C CYS A 114 7.22 -1.99 -15.95
N GLU A 115 7.40 -3.02 -15.13
CA GLU A 115 6.29 -3.88 -14.67
C GLU A 115 5.22 -3.08 -13.94
N HIS A 116 5.61 -2.24 -12.99
CA HIS A 116 4.67 -1.38 -12.27
C HIS A 116 3.92 -0.41 -13.20
N PHE A 117 4.60 0.18 -14.18
CA PHE A 117 3.96 1.04 -15.16
C PHE A 117 2.95 0.28 -16.02
N VAL A 118 3.32 -0.90 -16.51
CA VAL A 118 2.47 -1.78 -17.32
C VAL A 118 1.23 -2.21 -16.53
N LEU A 119 1.40 -2.62 -15.28
CA LEU A 119 0.28 -2.99 -14.40
C LEU A 119 -0.70 -1.83 -14.19
N LYS A 120 -0.20 -0.60 -14.08
CA LYS A 120 -1.03 0.60 -13.88
C LYS A 120 -1.74 1.06 -15.16
N SER A 121 -1.12 0.84 -16.32
CA SER A 121 -1.63 1.26 -17.63
C SER A 121 -2.49 0.19 -18.32
N LEU A 122 -2.61 -1.01 -17.75
CA LEU A 122 -3.34 -2.13 -18.32
C LEU A 122 -4.81 -1.77 -18.63
N SER A 123 -5.21 -1.99 -19.88
CA SER A 123 -6.52 -1.64 -20.43
C SER A 123 -6.97 -2.66 -21.50
N LEU A 124 -8.23 -2.55 -21.94
CA LEU A 124 -8.78 -3.38 -23.02
C LEU A 124 -8.04 -3.22 -24.36
N GLU A 125 -7.33 -2.11 -24.56
CA GLU A 125 -6.62 -1.83 -25.81
C GLU A 125 -5.20 -2.38 -25.82
N ASN A 126 -4.55 -2.49 -24.67
CA ASN A 126 -3.12 -2.82 -24.57
C ASN A 126 -2.81 -4.15 -23.88
N TYR A 127 -3.80 -4.82 -23.25
CA TYR A 127 -3.56 -6.06 -22.49
C TYR A 127 -2.91 -7.16 -23.35
N ASN A 128 -3.26 -7.28 -24.64
CA ASN A 128 -2.67 -8.28 -25.54
C ASN A 128 -1.16 -8.04 -25.74
N LYS A 129 -0.76 -6.80 -26.01
CA LYS A 129 0.65 -6.42 -26.20
C LYS A 129 1.45 -6.65 -24.91
N TYR A 130 0.89 -6.22 -23.78
CA TYR A 130 1.54 -6.40 -22.48
C TYR A 130 1.61 -7.86 -22.03
N TYR A 131 0.60 -8.68 -22.38
CA TYR A 131 0.65 -10.12 -22.13
C TYR A 131 1.76 -10.78 -22.95
N GLN A 132 1.86 -10.49 -24.25
CA GLN A 132 2.92 -11.02 -25.12
C GLN A 132 4.33 -10.69 -24.58
N ILE A 133 4.55 -9.42 -24.26
CA ILE A 133 5.84 -8.98 -23.69
C ILE A 133 6.06 -9.58 -22.31
N GLY A 134 5.02 -9.70 -21.48
CA GLY A 134 5.09 -10.38 -20.18
C GLY A 134 5.50 -11.85 -20.31
N CYS A 135 4.98 -12.59 -21.30
CA CYS A 135 5.40 -13.96 -21.58
C CYS A 135 6.86 -14.01 -22.09
N LEU A 136 7.22 -13.14 -23.05
CA LEU A 136 8.56 -13.04 -23.62
C LEU A 136 9.62 -12.80 -22.53
N LEU A 137 9.35 -11.87 -21.62
CA LEU A 137 10.24 -11.49 -20.52
C LEU A 137 10.03 -12.33 -19.25
N SER A 138 9.13 -13.31 -19.30
CA SER A 138 8.78 -14.20 -18.17
C SER A 138 8.27 -13.47 -16.90
N SER A 139 7.60 -12.33 -17.07
CA SER A 139 7.01 -11.52 -15.99
C SER A 139 5.71 -12.12 -15.46
N GLN A 140 5.79 -12.73 -14.28
CA GLN A 140 4.63 -13.30 -13.59
C GLN A 140 3.59 -12.25 -13.13
N PRO A 141 3.97 -11.06 -12.61
CA PRO A 141 3.01 -10.05 -12.20
C PRO A 141 2.11 -9.59 -13.36
N VAL A 142 2.71 -9.28 -14.51
CA VAL A 142 1.99 -8.76 -15.68
C VAL A 142 1.11 -9.83 -16.32
N THR A 143 1.63 -11.05 -16.51
CA THR A 143 0.85 -12.15 -17.09
C THR A 143 -0.36 -12.53 -16.24
N LYS A 144 -0.22 -12.53 -14.91
CA LYS A 144 -1.34 -12.76 -13.98
C LYS A 144 -2.38 -11.63 -14.02
N ALA A 145 -1.95 -10.37 -14.08
CA ALA A 145 -2.86 -9.23 -14.12
C ALA A 145 -3.59 -9.11 -15.46
N ALA A 146 -2.97 -9.51 -16.57
CA ALA A 146 -3.60 -9.56 -17.89
C ALA A 146 -4.57 -10.74 -18.05
N TRP A 147 -4.47 -11.78 -17.21
CA TRP A 147 -5.26 -12.99 -17.33
C TRP A 147 -6.79 -12.78 -17.29
N PRO A 148 -7.37 -11.98 -16.37
CA PRO A 148 -8.80 -11.70 -16.37
C PRO A 148 -9.27 -10.97 -17.64
N TYR A 149 -8.43 -10.11 -18.23
CA TYR A 149 -8.74 -9.43 -19.48
C TYR A 149 -8.83 -10.43 -20.65
N ILE A 150 -7.93 -11.41 -20.68
CA ILE A 150 -7.96 -12.51 -21.65
C ILE A 150 -9.22 -13.35 -21.49
N LEU A 151 -9.57 -13.72 -20.25
CA LEU A 151 -10.76 -14.52 -19.96
C LEU A 151 -12.05 -13.83 -20.38
N ASN A 152 -12.16 -12.52 -20.15
CA ASN A 152 -13.33 -11.72 -20.52
C ASN A 152 -13.38 -11.37 -22.02
N ASN A 153 -12.24 -11.32 -22.70
CA ASN A 153 -12.14 -10.92 -24.12
C ASN A 153 -11.57 -12.03 -25.01
N PHE A 154 -12.00 -13.28 -24.75
CA PHE A 154 -11.50 -14.48 -25.42
C PHE A 154 -11.54 -14.36 -26.96
N HIS A 155 -12.65 -13.87 -27.53
CA HIS A 155 -12.79 -13.75 -28.98
C HIS A 155 -11.73 -12.82 -29.61
N SER A 156 -11.41 -11.71 -28.94
CA SER A 156 -10.34 -10.79 -29.37
C SER A 156 -8.96 -11.44 -29.23
N PHE A 157 -8.72 -12.15 -28.11
CA PHE A 157 -7.46 -12.84 -27.87
C PHE A 157 -7.18 -13.95 -28.91
N VAL A 158 -8.17 -14.77 -29.26
CA VAL A 158 -8.03 -15.85 -30.27
C VAL A 158 -7.65 -15.31 -31.67
N GLN A 159 -7.96 -14.06 -31.96
CA GLN A 159 -7.58 -13.41 -33.21
C GLN A 159 -6.14 -12.87 -33.20
N SER A 160 -5.55 -12.67 -32.03
CA SER A 160 -4.19 -12.14 -31.89
C SER A 160 -3.10 -13.18 -32.21
N SER A 161 -1.90 -12.71 -32.57
CA SER A 161 -0.72 -13.59 -32.68
C SER A 161 -0.33 -14.21 -31.34
N ALA A 162 -0.62 -13.52 -30.22
CA ALA A 162 -0.35 -14.01 -28.86
C ALA A 162 -1.00 -15.38 -28.60
N PHE A 163 -2.20 -15.60 -29.13
CA PHE A 163 -2.88 -16.88 -28.98
C PHE A 163 -2.18 -17.99 -29.76
N LEU A 164 -1.69 -17.72 -30.97
CA LEU A 164 -1.02 -18.71 -31.81
C LEU A 164 0.37 -19.10 -31.26
N GLU A 165 1.05 -18.13 -30.63
CA GLU A 165 2.34 -18.27 -29.95
C GLU A 165 2.22 -18.87 -28.54
N SER A 166 1.00 -18.97 -28.00
CA SER A 166 0.79 -19.48 -26.63
C SER A 166 1.27 -20.92 -26.48
N SER A 167 1.83 -21.21 -25.30
CA SER A 167 2.27 -22.55 -24.92
C SER A 167 1.10 -23.47 -24.63
N MET A 168 1.33 -24.79 -24.74
CA MET A 168 0.32 -25.80 -24.42
C MET A 168 -0.25 -25.64 -23.00
N ASN A 169 0.60 -25.31 -22.02
CA ASN A 169 0.19 -25.13 -20.62
C ASN A 169 -0.74 -23.92 -20.43
N GLU A 170 -0.48 -22.82 -21.13
CA GLU A 170 -1.33 -21.63 -21.09
C GLU A 170 -2.69 -21.91 -21.74
N LEU A 171 -2.70 -22.60 -22.89
CA LEU A 171 -3.93 -22.99 -23.55
C LEU A 171 -4.74 -23.98 -22.71
N LEU A 172 -4.09 -24.95 -22.07
CA LEU A 172 -4.75 -25.89 -21.16
C LEU A 172 -5.40 -25.15 -19.98
N LYS A 173 -4.67 -24.21 -19.36
CA LYS A 173 -5.18 -23.34 -18.28
C LYS A 173 -6.37 -22.51 -18.75
N LEU A 174 -6.33 -21.98 -19.97
CA LEU A 174 -7.43 -21.21 -20.57
C LEU A 174 -8.68 -22.08 -20.77
N VAL A 175 -8.52 -23.27 -21.33
CA VAL A 175 -9.62 -24.21 -21.60
C VAL A 175 -10.26 -24.69 -20.30
N GLN A 176 -9.46 -25.00 -19.27
CA GLN A 176 -9.94 -25.46 -17.96
C GLN A 176 -10.65 -24.37 -17.14
N SER A 177 -10.36 -23.09 -17.38
CA SER A 177 -10.84 -21.97 -16.54
C SER A 177 -12.37 -21.88 -16.43
N GLN A 178 -12.94 -21.94 -15.23
CA GLN A 178 -14.38 -21.75 -15.03
C GLN A 178 -14.84 -20.30 -15.30
N GLU A 179 -13.90 -19.36 -15.36
CA GLU A 179 -14.14 -17.93 -15.54
C GLU A 179 -14.03 -17.46 -17.00
N LEU A 180 -13.77 -18.39 -17.94
CA LEU A 180 -13.67 -18.02 -19.37
C LEU A 180 -15.05 -17.61 -19.91
N VAL A 181 -15.14 -16.38 -20.42
CA VAL A 181 -16.38 -15.85 -20.99
C VAL A 181 -16.44 -16.17 -22.48
N VAL A 182 -17.34 -17.08 -22.85
CA VAL A 182 -17.60 -17.50 -24.24
C VAL A 182 -19.10 -17.58 -24.53
N ASN A 183 -19.48 -17.31 -25.78
CA ASN A 183 -20.86 -17.44 -26.23
C ASN A 183 -21.27 -18.91 -26.34
N SER A 184 -20.35 -19.76 -26.81
CA SER A 184 -20.57 -21.20 -26.96
C SER A 184 -19.27 -21.98 -26.75
N GLU A 185 -19.38 -23.22 -26.28
CA GLU A 185 -18.21 -24.12 -26.24
C GLU A 185 -17.72 -24.50 -27.64
N HIS A 186 -18.56 -24.33 -28.66
CA HIS A 186 -18.16 -24.47 -30.05
C HIS A 186 -17.04 -23.48 -30.43
N ASP A 187 -17.04 -22.26 -29.87
CA ASP A 187 -15.98 -21.27 -30.10
C ASP A 187 -14.64 -21.68 -29.46
N VAL A 188 -14.69 -22.32 -28.29
CA VAL A 188 -13.50 -22.87 -27.61
C VAL A 188 -12.87 -23.98 -28.45
N ILE A 189 -13.69 -24.88 -28.98
CA ILE A 189 -13.21 -25.98 -29.83
C ILE A 189 -12.63 -25.45 -31.14
N LYS A 190 -13.29 -24.45 -31.77
CA LYS A 190 -12.74 -23.76 -32.94
C LYS A 190 -11.37 -23.15 -32.66
N ALA A 191 -11.19 -22.54 -31.49
CA ALA A 191 -9.91 -21.97 -31.08
C ALA A 191 -8.83 -23.05 -30.87
N ILE A 192 -9.16 -24.17 -30.23
CA ILE A 192 -8.25 -25.33 -30.06
C ILE A 192 -7.80 -25.86 -31.44
N LEU A 193 -8.74 -26.04 -32.36
CA LEU A 193 -8.42 -26.49 -33.72
C LEU A 193 -7.56 -25.47 -34.47
N LYS A 194 -7.82 -24.16 -34.30
CA LYS A 194 -7.01 -23.09 -34.89
C LYS A 194 -5.56 -23.13 -34.38
N TRP A 195 -5.36 -23.27 -33.07
CA TRP A 195 -4.03 -23.38 -32.47
C TRP A 195 -3.28 -24.66 -32.88
N THR A 196 -4.02 -25.77 -33.01
CA THR A 196 -3.48 -27.07 -33.42
C THR A 196 -3.04 -27.08 -34.89
N LYS A 197 -3.77 -26.35 -35.77
CA LYS A 197 -3.41 -26.17 -37.18
C LYS A 197 -2.18 -25.31 -37.40
N PHE A 198 -1.91 -24.38 -36.48
CA PHE A 198 -0.86 -23.40 -36.66
C PHE A 198 0.51 -24.04 -36.51
N ASN A 199 1.34 -23.93 -37.55
CA ASN A 199 2.72 -24.38 -37.53
C ASN A 199 3.65 -23.18 -37.21
N PRO A 200 4.31 -23.14 -36.04
CA PRO A 200 5.18 -22.02 -35.69
C PRO A 200 6.43 -21.91 -36.58
N TYR A 201 6.78 -22.95 -37.35
CA TYR A 201 7.95 -22.96 -38.23
C TYR A 201 7.72 -22.29 -39.60
N GLU A 202 6.48 -22.03 -40.02
CA GLU A 202 6.21 -21.31 -41.28
C GLU A 202 6.51 -19.79 -41.17
N LEU A 203 6.58 -19.24 -39.95
CA LEU A 203 6.99 -17.84 -39.72
C LEU A 203 8.51 -17.65 -39.64
N GLN A 204 9.30 -18.73 -39.55
CA GLN A 204 10.76 -18.65 -39.38
C GLN A 204 11.52 -18.13 -40.61
N HIS A 205 10.85 -17.93 -41.75
CA HIS A 205 11.49 -17.37 -42.93
C HIS A 205 11.54 -15.83 -42.95
N ASP A 206 10.81 -15.14 -42.05
CA ASP A 206 10.71 -13.67 -42.05
C ASP A 206 11.22 -12.97 -40.78
N LEU A 207 11.52 -13.67 -39.67
CA LEU A 207 12.01 -13.04 -38.43
C LEU A 207 13.07 -13.91 -37.72
N SER A 208 14.35 -13.65 -38.04
CA SER A 208 15.52 -14.31 -37.42
C SER A 208 15.81 -13.89 -35.97
N ASP A 209 15.10 -12.93 -35.39
CA ASP A 209 15.66 -12.14 -34.29
C ASP A 209 15.03 -12.40 -32.90
N ILE A 210 14.04 -13.30 -32.77
CA ILE A 210 13.24 -13.40 -31.53
C ILE A 210 13.64 -14.61 -30.65
N HIS A 211 14.27 -15.66 -31.18
CA HIS A 211 14.43 -16.92 -30.44
C HIS A 211 15.77 -17.13 -29.71
N GLU A 212 16.78 -16.27 -29.90
CA GLU A 212 18.10 -16.48 -29.29
C GLU A 212 18.17 -16.12 -27.79
N MET A 213 17.26 -15.27 -27.30
CA MET A 213 17.25 -14.83 -25.89
C MET A 213 16.65 -15.86 -24.92
N SER A 214 15.56 -16.55 -25.31
CA SER A 214 14.91 -17.56 -24.44
C SER A 214 15.78 -18.81 -24.24
N CYS A 215 16.60 -19.17 -25.23
CA CYS A 215 17.45 -20.37 -25.18
C CYS A 215 18.74 -20.18 -24.35
N LYS A 216 19.18 -18.94 -24.08
CA LYS A 216 20.40 -18.67 -23.28
C LYS A 216 20.17 -18.80 -21.77
N ARG A 217 18.96 -18.51 -21.25
CA ARG A 217 18.66 -18.58 -19.80
C ARG A 217 18.64 -20.01 -19.24
N LEU A 218 18.31 -21.01 -20.06
CA LEU A 218 18.31 -22.43 -19.66
C LEU A 218 19.72 -23.04 -19.59
N ARG A 219 20.74 -22.43 -20.19
CA ARG A 219 22.14 -22.92 -20.12
C ARG A 219 22.93 -22.36 -18.95
N THR A 220 22.52 -21.24 -18.36
CA THR A 220 23.25 -20.56 -17.27
C THR A 220 22.79 -20.94 -15.86
N LEU A 221 21.79 -21.82 -15.71
CA LEU A 221 21.36 -22.36 -14.40
C LEU A 221 22.01 -23.70 -14.06
N GLY A 222 22.94 -24.17 -14.88
CA GLY A 222 23.77 -25.35 -14.59
C GLY A 222 25.24 -24.96 -14.49
N VAL A 223 25.86 -25.39 -13.38
CA VAL A 223 27.30 -25.49 -13.10
C VAL A 223 27.89 -24.34 -12.27
N ASN A 224 28.09 -24.62 -10.97
CA ASN A 224 29.43 -24.78 -10.41
C ASN A 224 29.38 -25.43 -9.02
N SER A 225 29.66 -26.73 -8.95
CA SER A 225 30.34 -27.33 -7.80
C SER A 225 31.26 -28.43 -8.34
N ASN A 226 32.53 -28.07 -8.52
CA ASN A 226 33.60 -29.06 -8.68
C ASN A 226 33.87 -29.65 -7.30
N GLY A 227 33.64 -30.95 -7.16
CA GLY A 227 34.11 -31.79 -6.08
C GLY A 227 34.25 -33.19 -6.65
N GLU A 228 35.49 -33.65 -6.71
CA GLU A 228 35.87 -35.01 -7.10
C GLU A 228 35.08 -36.03 -6.26
N ASP A 229 34.47 -37.02 -6.92
CA ASP A 229 34.49 -38.42 -6.47
C ASP A 229 33.88 -39.30 -7.56
N ASN A 230 34.66 -40.30 -7.97
CA ASN A 230 34.26 -41.38 -8.85
C ASN A 230 33.29 -42.28 -8.09
N GLU A 231 32.05 -42.44 -8.56
CA GLU A 231 31.35 -43.72 -8.46
C GLU A 231 30.20 -43.83 -9.47
N THR A 232 30.19 -44.98 -10.14
CA THR A 232 29.31 -45.39 -11.23
C THR A 232 27.83 -45.36 -10.85
N PHE A 233 27.03 -44.53 -11.53
CA PHE A 233 25.60 -44.80 -11.72
C PHE A 233 25.19 -44.57 -13.18
N SER A 234 24.59 -45.64 -13.71
CA SER A 234 24.10 -45.87 -15.07
C SER A 234 23.40 -44.68 -15.75
N THR A 235 24.02 -44.19 -16.81
CA THR A 235 23.41 -43.38 -17.87
C THR A 235 22.52 -44.23 -18.76
N THR A 236 21.21 -44.13 -18.57
CA THR A 236 20.22 -44.41 -19.62
C THR A 236 19.18 -43.30 -19.65
N ALA A 237 18.95 -42.76 -20.85
CA ALA A 237 17.88 -41.85 -21.26
C ALA A 237 18.03 -40.35 -20.94
N PHE A 238 19.02 -39.68 -21.54
CA PHE A 238 18.89 -38.26 -21.95
C PHE A 238 19.79 -38.01 -23.17
N SER A 239 19.37 -38.51 -24.33
CA SER A 239 19.95 -38.07 -25.60
C SER A 239 18.86 -38.05 -26.66
N GLN A 240 18.71 -36.89 -27.28
CA GLN A 240 17.98 -36.65 -28.53
C GLN A 240 16.45 -36.74 -28.44
N ASN A 241 15.79 -35.61 -28.17
CA ASN A 241 14.53 -35.28 -28.85
C ASN A 241 14.67 -33.89 -29.47
N SER A 242 14.97 -33.91 -30.76
CA SER A 242 14.77 -32.83 -31.72
C SER A 242 13.36 -32.24 -31.59
N TYR A 243 13.29 -30.93 -31.43
CA TYR A 243 12.06 -30.13 -31.36
C TYR A 243 11.28 -30.20 -32.69
N SER A 244 10.37 -31.17 -32.82
CA SER A 244 9.20 -31.06 -33.69
C SER A 244 8.02 -30.64 -32.81
N ASP A 245 7.47 -29.44 -32.99
CA ASP A 245 6.28 -29.00 -32.24
C ASP A 245 5.05 -29.80 -32.72
N ASN A 246 4.88 -31.00 -32.16
CA ASN A 246 3.79 -31.91 -32.47
C ASN A 246 2.49 -31.46 -31.79
N ARG A 247 2.02 -30.24 -32.08
CA ARG A 247 0.77 -29.69 -31.51
C ARG A 247 -0.42 -30.63 -31.67
N GLY A 248 -0.46 -31.40 -32.76
CA GLY A 248 -1.46 -32.45 -33.02
C GLY A 248 -1.55 -33.55 -31.95
N GLN A 249 -0.45 -33.86 -31.24
CA GLN A 249 -0.44 -34.83 -30.15
C GLN A 249 -1.21 -34.32 -28.92
N HIS A 250 -1.22 -33.00 -28.70
CA HIS A 250 -1.89 -32.38 -27.56
C HIS A 250 -3.40 -32.19 -27.76
N LEU A 251 -3.91 -32.38 -28.98
CA LEU A 251 -5.33 -32.18 -29.32
C LEU A 251 -6.27 -33.01 -28.44
N GLY A 252 -5.98 -34.30 -28.26
CA GLY A 252 -6.81 -35.20 -27.44
C GLY A 252 -6.93 -34.73 -25.97
N LEU A 253 -5.82 -34.23 -25.40
CA LEU A 253 -5.78 -33.69 -24.03
C LEU A 253 -6.54 -32.36 -23.91
N LEU A 254 -6.42 -31.47 -24.89
CA LEU A 254 -7.16 -30.20 -24.90
C LEU A 254 -8.67 -30.45 -25.01
N LEU A 255 -9.08 -31.38 -25.88
CA LEU A 255 -10.49 -31.76 -26.04
C LEU A 255 -11.05 -32.45 -24.79
N SER A 256 -10.26 -33.29 -24.09
CA SER A 256 -10.73 -33.94 -22.86
C SER A 256 -10.98 -32.96 -21.71
N ASN A 257 -10.37 -31.78 -21.75
CA ASN A 257 -10.54 -30.71 -20.77
C ASN A 257 -11.55 -29.62 -21.23
N ALA A 258 -12.03 -29.71 -22.47
CA ALA A 258 -13.11 -28.86 -22.97
C ALA A 258 -14.49 -29.45 -22.61
N ARG A 259 -15.53 -28.62 -22.62
CA ARG A 259 -16.91 -29.07 -22.30
C ARG A 259 -17.60 -29.63 -23.54
N THR A 260 -17.03 -30.71 -24.09
CA THR A 260 -17.48 -31.32 -25.35
C THR A 260 -18.92 -31.84 -25.31
N CYS A 261 -19.43 -32.25 -24.14
CA CYS A 261 -20.83 -32.68 -23.98
C CYS A 261 -21.85 -31.53 -24.15
N LEU A 262 -21.41 -30.26 -24.14
CA LEU A 262 -22.27 -29.09 -24.40
C LEU A 262 -22.47 -28.80 -25.89
N LEU A 263 -21.70 -29.46 -26.78
CA LEU A 263 -21.87 -29.32 -28.23
C LEU A 263 -23.19 -29.93 -28.72
N SER A 264 -23.68 -29.45 -29.87
CA SER A 264 -24.80 -30.09 -30.57
C SER A 264 -24.38 -31.43 -31.16
N ARG A 265 -25.36 -32.31 -31.46
CA ARG A 265 -25.09 -33.60 -32.10
C ARG A 265 -24.39 -33.41 -33.45
N GLU A 266 -24.87 -32.48 -34.25
CA GLU A 266 -24.33 -32.15 -35.57
C GLU A 266 -22.88 -31.63 -35.44
N SER A 267 -22.60 -30.84 -34.40
CA SER A 267 -21.25 -30.33 -34.14
C SER A 267 -20.26 -31.44 -33.76
N LEU A 268 -20.71 -32.45 -33.01
CA LEU A 268 -19.90 -33.63 -32.65
C LEU A 268 -19.64 -34.51 -33.87
N GLU A 269 -20.65 -34.74 -34.70
CA GLU A 269 -20.52 -35.48 -35.96
C GLU A 269 -19.56 -34.76 -36.92
N MET A 270 -19.66 -33.43 -37.04
CA MET A 270 -18.71 -32.61 -37.81
C MET A 270 -17.28 -32.64 -37.26
N LEU A 271 -17.10 -32.79 -35.94
CA LEU A 271 -15.78 -32.94 -35.33
C LEU A 271 -15.13 -34.28 -35.68
N LEU A 272 -15.89 -35.38 -35.72
CA LEU A 272 -15.37 -36.68 -36.14
C LEU A 272 -14.92 -36.68 -37.60
N CYS A 273 -15.56 -35.88 -38.46
CA CYS A 273 -15.18 -35.69 -39.86
C CYS A 273 -13.96 -34.77 -40.06
N ASN A 274 -13.45 -34.12 -39.00
CA ASN A 274 -12.30 -33.22 -39.12
C ASN A 274 -10.99 -34.04 -39.19
N PRO A 275 -10.11 -33.81 -40.20
CA PRO A 275 -8.87 -34.57 -40.37
C PRO A 275 -7.99 -34.62 -39.11
N LEU A 276 -7.91 -33.52 -38.35
CA LEU A 276 -7.08 -33.48 -37.14
C LEU A 276 -7.61 -34.36 -36.01
N VAL A 277 -8.92 -34.57 -35.97
CA VAL A 277 -9.60 -35.39 -34.97
C VAL A 277 -9.59 -36.85 -35.41
N SER A 278 -9.85 -37.13 -36.70
CA SER A 278 -9.82 -38.50 -37.25
C SER A 278 -8.47 -39.18 -37.11
N ASP A 279 -7.39 -38.41 -37.07
CA ASP A 279 -6.03 -38.92 -36.96
C ASP A 279 -5.58 -39.08 -35.49
N ASN A 280 -6.37 -38.61 -34.53
CA ASN A 280 -6.06 -38.66 -33.09
C ASN A 280 -7.05 -39.54 -32.32
N LYS A 281 -6.62 -40.78 -31.98
CA LYS A 281 -7.45 -41.76 -31.27
C LYS A 281 -8.06 -41.22 -29.96
N MET A 282 -7.30 -40.46 -29.17
CA MET A 282 -7.78 -39.89 -27.91
C MET A 282 -8.87 -38.84 -28.17
N ALA A 283 -8.72 -38.02 -29.21
CA ALA A 283 -9.74 -37.05 -29.61
C ALA A 283 -11.04 -37.76 -30.05
N ILE A 284 -10.95 -38.83 -30.83
CA ILE A 284 -12.10 -39.67 -31.24
C ILE A 284 -12.81 -40.23 -30.01
N ASP A 285 -12.07 -40.79 -29.05
CA ASP A 285 -12.64 -41.37 -27.84
C ASP A 285 -13.40 -40.32 -27.01
N VAL A 286 -12.88 -39.09 -26.90
CA VAL A 286 -13.56 -37.98 -26.21
C VAL A 286 -14.86 -37.60 -26.93
N VAL A 287 -14.82 -37.45 -28.25
CA VAL A 287 -16.01 -37.07 -29.04
C VAL A 287 -17.07 -38.18 -29.01
N ASN A 288 -16.67 -39.45 -29.11
CA ASN A 288 -17.57 -40.60 -28.97
C ASN A 288 -18.20 -40.69 -27.58
N LYS A 289 -17.45 -40.39 -26.51
CA LYS A 289 -18.01 -40.30 -25.14
C LYS A 289 -19.05 -39.19 -25.02
N ALA A 290 -18.82 -38.04 -25.65
CA ALA A 290 -19.81 -36.95 -25.69
C ALA A 290 -21.06 -37.35 -26.48
N LEU A 291 -20.89 -38.06 -27.61
CA LEU A 291 -21.98 -38.59 -28.43
C LEU A 291 -22.80 -39.66 -27.70
N SER A 292 -22.13 -40.59 -26.99
CA SER A 292 -22.82 -41.59 -26.17
C SER A 292 -23.57 -40.94 -25.01
N TYR A 293 -22.98 -39.91 -24.39
CA TYR A 293 -23.68 -39.12 -23.37
C TYR A 293 -24.97 -38.52 -23.95
N LYS A 294 -24.93 -37.90 -25.14
CA LYS A 294 -26.10 -37.33 -25.83
C LYS A 294 -27.19 -38.37 -26.14
N LEU A 295 -26.82 -39.59 -26.51
CA LEU A 295 -27.77 -40.65 -26.87
C LEU A 295 -28.42 -41.37 -25.67
N GLN A 296 -27.82 -41.29 -24.47
CA GLN A 296 -28.27 -42.04 -23.29
C GLN A 296 -29.05 -41.19 -22.27
N ILE A 297 -29.91 -40.25 -22.71
CA ILE A 297 -30.63 -39.28 -21.85
C ILE A 297 -31.28 -39.96 -20.63
N GLY A 298 -32.09 -40.99 -20.86
CA GLY A 298 -32.80 -41.70 -19.79
C GLY A 298 -31.94 -42.53 -18.84
N LYS A 299 -30.68 -42.84 -19.17
CA LYS A 299 -29.76 -43.63 -18.31
C LYS A 299 -28.80 -42.79 -17.48
N ARG A 300 -28.85 -41.46 -17.63
CA ARG A 300 -27.92 -40.57 -16.93
C ARG A 300 -28.16 -40.54 -15.42
N ASN A 301 -29.34 -40.96 -14.93
CA ASN A 301 -29.74 -40.84 -13.53
C ASN A 301 -29.48 -39.44 -12.93
N GLY A 302 -29.43 -38.41 -13.78
CA GLY A 302 -29.04 -37.03 -13.48
C GLY A 302 -27.56 -36.81 -13.06
N GLN A 303 -26.66 -37.75 -13.34
CA GLN A 303 -25.21 -37.54 -13.30
C GLN A 303 -24.73 -36.76 -14.52
N TRP A 304 -23.96 -35.70 -14.30
CA TRP A 304 -23.40 -34.86 -15.36
C TRP A 304 -21.87 -35.01 -15.35
N PRO A 305 -21.25 -35.49 -16.44
CA PRO A 305 -19.80 -35.47 -16.53
C PRO A 305 -19.31 -34.03 -16.49
N THR A 306 -18.07 -33.78 -16.04
CA THR A 306 -17.47 -32.43 -15.99
C THR A 306 -17.56 -31.70 -17.34
N ALA A 307 -17.47 -32.45 -18.44
CA ALA A 307 -17.62 -31.92 -19.80
C ALA A 307 -19.06 -31.46 -20.16
N ALA A 308 -20.07 -31.75 -19.34
CA ALA A 308 -21.46 -31.33 -19.48
C ALA A 308 -21.85 -30.18 -18.53
N ILE A 309 -20.96 -29.76 -17.64
CA ILE A 309 -21.18 -28.65 -16.71
C ILE A 309 -20.79 -27.35 -17.41
N ARG A 310 -21.67 -26.34 -17.38
CA ARG A 310 -21.38 -25.02 -17.97
C ARG A 310 -20.29 -24.28 -17.17
N ARG A 311 -19.69 -23.24 -17.76
CA ARG A 311 -18.76 -22.35 -17.04
C ARG A 311 -19.55 -21.46 -16.09
N ASN A 312 -18.96 -21.08 -14.95
CA ASN A 312 -19.56 -20.18 -13.94
C ASN A 312 -20.09 -18.86 -14.55
N CYS A 313 -19.48 -18.39 -15.64
CA CYS A 313 -19.88 -17.18 -16.36
C CYS A 313 -21.11 -17.36 -17.27
N SER A 314 -21.67 -18.57 -17.37
CA SER A 314 -22.89 -18.85 -18.14
C SER A 314 -24.11 -18.29 -17.43
N ASN A 315 -24.96 -17.57 -18.17
CA ASN A 315 -26.24 -17.01 -17.67
C ASN A 315 -27.26 -18.06 -17.17
N PHE A 316 -26.95 -19.35 -17.28
CA PHE A 316 -27.88 -20.47 -17.08
C PHE A 316 -27.39 -21.52 -16.06
N GLU A 317 -26.37 -21.20 -15.26
CA GLU A 317 -25.91 -22.11 -14.21
C GLU A 317 -26.64 -21.82 -12.88
N ASN A 318 -27.12 -22.88 -12.22
CA ASN A 318 -27.70 -22.85 -10.87
C ASN A 318 -28.85 -21.84 -10.71
N VAL A 319 -29.87 -21.96 -11.55
CA VAL A 319 -31.05 -21.08 -11.52
C VAL A 319 -32.20 -21.78 -10.80
N ALA A 320 -32.70 -21.19 -9.72
CA ALA A 320 -33.95 -21.58 -9.09
C ALA A 320 -35.12 -20.88 -9.79
N MET A 321 -36.18 -21.61 -10.10
CA MET A 321 -37.40 -21.06 -10.70
C MET A 321 -38.47 -20.92 -9.62
N ALA A 322 -39.12 -19.77 -9.55
CA ALA A 322 -40.19 -19.52 -8.59
C ALA A 322 -41.34 -18.76 -9.25
N THR A 323 -42.54 -18.92 -8.71
CA THR A 323 -43.71 -18.12 -9.10
C THR A 323 -44.11 -17.17 -7.99
N LYS A 324 -44.33 -15.91 -8.32
CA LYS A 324 -44.75 -14.86 -7.40
C LYS A 324 -46.15 -14.37 -7.75
N ARG A 325 -47.08 -14.42 -6.79
CA ARG A 325 -48.43 -13.86 -6.98
C ARG A 325 -48.36 -12.32 -7.08
N LYS A 326 -48.99 -11.75 -8.10
CA LYS A 326 -49.09 -10.29 -8.28
C LYS A 326 -50.21 -9.72 -7.42
N LEU A 327 -50.04 -8.48 -6.95
CA LEU A 327 -51.06 -7.74 -6.21
C LEU A 327 -52.28 -7.38 -7.09
N SER A 328 -52.08 -7.25 -8.40
CA SER A 328 -53.11 -6.98 -9.41
C SER A 328 -53.95 -8.20 -9.81
N GLY A 329 -53.69 -9.36 -9.20
CA GLY A 329 -54.10 -10.66 -9.71
C GLY A 329 -53.14 -11.20 -10.79
N GLY A 330 -52.93 -12.52 -10.78
CA GLY A 330 -52.03 -13.27 -11.66
C GLY A 330 -50.78 -13.79 -10.94
N CYS A 331 -49.98 -14.60 -11.64
CA CYS A 331 -48.71 -15.13 -11.15
C CYS A 331 -47.57 -14.79 -12.12
N LEU A 332 -46.42 -14.34 -11.61
CA LEU A 332 -45.21 -14.04 -12.39
C LEU A 332 -44.20 -15.17 -12.20
N LEU A 333 -43.66 -15.71 -13.29
CA LEU A 333 -42.51 -16.60 -13.24
C LEU A 333 -41.22 -15.78 -13.12
N GLN A 334 -40.36 -16.14 -12.16
CA GLN A 334 -39.07 -15.51 -11.97
C GLN A 334 -37.97 -16.57 -11.83
N ALA A 335 -36.81 -16.29 -12.41
CA ALA A 335 -35.61 -17.09 -12.26
C ALA A 335 -34.70 -16.42 -11.23
N PHE A 336 -34.02 -17.19 -10.39
CA PHE A 336 -33.06 -16.71 -9.40
C PHE A 336 -31.74 -17.42 -9.60
N SER A 337 -30.69 -16.68 -9.96
CA SER A 337 -29.34 -17.24 -10.06
C SER A 337 -28.75 -17.40 -8.67
N LEU A 338 -28.54 -18.64 -8.23
CA LEU A 338 -27.91 -18.98 -6.96
C LEU A 338 -26.45 -18.50 -6.91
N THR A 339 -25.76 -18.52 -8.06
CA THR A 339 -24.35 -18.09 -8.17
C THR A 339 -24.18 -16.57 -8.07
N SER A 340 -25.07 -15.80 -8.72
CA SER A 340 -24.96 -14.32 -8.71
C SER A 340 -25.81 -13.67 -7.62
N ASN A 341 -26.59 -14.45 -6.87
CA ASN A 341 -27.53 -14.00 -5.84
C ASN A 341 -28.50 -12.92 -6.37
N LYS A 342 -28.96 -13.07 -7.61
CA LYS A 342 -29.79 -12.08 -8.31
C LYS A 342 -30.97 -12.76 -9.00
N TRP A 343 -32.12 -12.06 -9.00
CA TRP A 343 -33.26 -12.41 -9.82
C TRP A 343 -32.95 -12.08 -11.29
N LEU A 344 -33.16 -13.06 -12.16
CA LEU A 344 -33.09 -12.94 -13.61
C LEU A 344 -34.48 -12.59 -14.15
N ASN A 345 -34.54 -11.63 -15.07
CA ASN A 345 -35.78 -11.30 -15.78
C ASN A 345 -36.01 -12.34 -16.88
N LEU A 346 -37.12 -13.07 -16.78
CA LEU A 346 -37.66 -13.88 -17.85
C LEU A 346 -38.69 -13.03 -18.60
N ASP A 347 -38.48 -12.80 -19.90
CA ASP A 347 -39.41 -12.01 -20.71
C ASP A 347 -40.76 -12.77 -20.86
N ASN A 348 -41.87 -12.06 -20.63
CA ASN A 348 -43.26 -12.49 -20.87
C ASN A 348 -43.75 -13.77 -20.16
N THR A 349 -44.19 -13.66 -18.90
CA THR A 349 -44.86 -14.77 -18.19
C THR A 349 -45.94 -14.29 -17.21
N ASP A 350 -46.99 -13.64 -17.73
CA ASP A 350 -48.18 -13.34 -16.92
C ASP A 350 -49.12 -14.54 -16.91
N LEU A 351 -49.09 -15.31 -15.83
CA LEU A 351 -49.99 -16.44 -15.57
C LEU A 351 -51.29 -15.92 -14.94
N LYS A 352 -52.44 -16.55 -15.23
CA LYS A 352 -53.74 -16.14 -14.68
C LYS A 352 -53.90 -16.60 -13.23
N ASP A 353 -54.78 -15.92 -12.49
CA ASP A 353 -54.86 -15.91 -11.02
C ASP A 353 -55.30 -17.23 -10.35
N ARG A 354 -55.67 -18.25 -11.13
CA ARG A 354 -56.28 -19.51 -10.63
C ARG A 354 -55.60 -20.79 -11.09
N ASP A 355 -54.42 -20.70 -11.69
CA ASP A 355 -53.77 -21.86 -12.28
C ASP A 355 -52.83 -22.57 -11.30
N PHE A 356 -52.93 -23.90 -11.20
CA PHE A 356 -51.91 -24.70 -10.51
C PHE A 356 -50.70 -24.90 -11.41
N VAL A 357 -49.53 -24.80 -10.78
CA VAL A 357 -48.25 -24.60 -11.41
C VAL A 357 -47.31 -25.72 -10.95
N ALA A 358 -46.85 -26.58 -11.86
CA ALA A 358 -45.81 -27.56 -11.57
C ALA A 358 -44.66 -27.47 -12.58
N PHE A 359 -43.44 -27.66 -12.12
CA PHE A 359 -42.22 -27.57 -12.93
C PHE A 359 -41.50 -28.91 -12.96
N CYS A 360 -40.93 -29.26 -14.12
CA CYS A 360 -39.92 -30.30 -14.18
C CYS A 360 -38.85 -29.94 -15.22
N ALA A 361 -37.61 -30.39 -14.98
CA ALA A 361 -36.51 -30.20 -15.91
C ALA A 361 -36.16 -31.54 -16.55
N MET A 362 -36.08 -31.57 -17.88
CA MET A 362 -35.64 -32.74 -18.65
C MET A 362 -34.66 -32.26 -19.73
N ASP A 363 -33.46 -32.84 -19.76
CA ASP A 363 -32.40 -32.59 -20.76
C ASP A 363 -32.16 -31.10 -21.09
N ASN A 364 -31.92 -30.26 -20.08
CA ASN A 364 -31.72 -28.80 -20.20
C ASN A 364 -32.95 -28.01 -20.71
N VAL A 365 -34.15 -28.60 -20.70
CA VAL A 365 -35.42 -27.97 -21.05
C VAL A 365 -36.32 -27.92 -19.81
N LEU A 366 -36.86 -26.73 -19.53
CA LEU A 366 -37.79 -26.54 -18.41
C LEU A 366 -39.22 -26.72 -18.93
N HIS A 367 -39.96 -27.64 -18.32
CA HIS A 367 -41.36 -27.89 -18.62
C HIS A 367 -42.22 -27.33 -17.49
N TYR A 368 -43.25 -26.58 -17.87
CA TYR A 368 -44.17 -25.96 -16.94
C TYR A 368 -45.62 -26.35 -17.25
N PHE A 369 -46.34 -26.81 -16.22
CA PHE A 369 -47.69 -27.34 -16.33
C PHE A 369 -48.70 -26.36 -15.74
N LEU A 370 -49.73 -26.03 -16.52
CA LEU A 370 -50.81 -25.12 -16.16
C LEU A 370 -52.16 -25.86 -16.17
N ALA A 371 -52.84 -25.93 -15.02
CA ALA A 371 -54.21 -26.44 -14.94
C ALA A 371 -55.17 -25.36 -14.40
N PRO A 372 -56.17 -24.91 -15.19
CA PRO A 372 -57.20 -23.99 -14.72
C PRO A 372 -58.18 -24.68 -13.76
N MET A 373 -58.76 -23.95 -12.82
CA MET A 373 -59.63 -24.48 -11.74
C MET A 373 -61.11 -24.66 -12.10
N ASP A 374 -61.60 -24.20 -13.26
CA ASP A 374 -63.04 -24.12 -13.53
C ASP A 374 -63.56 -25.21 -14.51
N ASP A 375 -64.54 -25.96 -13.99
CA ASP A 375 -65.45 -26.96 -14.59
C ASP A 375 -64.99 -28.42 -14.84
N ALA A 376 -65.91 -29.36 -14.56
CA ALA A 376 -65.72 -30.81 -14.40
C ALA A 376 -65.20 -31.61 -15.63
N ARG A 377 -64.73 -30.94 -16.69
CA ARG A 377 -64.08 -31.52 -17.88
C ARG A 377 -62.88 -30.65 -18.28
N LEU A 378 -61.75 -30.79 -17.58
CA LEU A 378 -60.58 -29.94 -17.80
C LEU A 378 -59.73 -30.36 -19.01
N ILE A 379 -59.37 -29.37 -19.83
CA ILE A 379 -58.27 -29.44 -20.81
C ILE A 379 -57.07 -28.76 -20.14
N GLY A 380 -55.98 -29.49 -19.92
CA GLY A 380 -54.74 -28.96 -19.36
C GLY A 380 -53.83 -28.39 -20.45
N TYR A 381 -53.01 -27.40 -20.12
CA TYR A 381 -51.99 -26.89 -21.05
C TYR A 381 -50.60 -27.21 -20.49
N VAL A 382 -49.73 -27.78 -21.33
CA VAL A 382 -48.31 -27.97 -21.00
C VAL A 382 -47.53 -26.94 -21.81
N TYR A 383 -46.88 -26.01 -21.14
CA TYR A 383 -46.00 -25.04 -21.78
C TYR A 383 -44.55 -25.52 -21.62
N ILE A 384 -43.91 -25.79 -22.75
CA ILE A 384 -42.50 -26.16 -22.80
C ILE A 384 -41.68 -24.89 -22.99
N TYR A 385 -40.77 -24.61 -22.06
CA TYR A 385 -39.80 -23.54 -22.19
C TYR A 385 -38.45 -24.09 -22.63
N GLN A 386 -38.10 -23.80 -23.87
CA GLN A 386 -36.80 -24.15 -24.39
C GLN A 386 -35.78 -23.08 -23.96
N LEU A 387 -34.99 -23.41 -22.93
CA LEU A 387 -33.92 -22.55 -22.39
C LEU A 387 -32.89 -22.15 -23.45
N VAL A 388 -32.75 -22.95 -24.52
CA VAL A 388 -31.81 -22.72 -25.62
C VAL A 388 -32.23 -21.53 -26.49
N ASP A 389 -33.51 -21.42 -26.84
CA ASP A 389 -34.02 -20.38 -27.76
C ASP A 389 -34.75 -19.24 -27.04
N LYS A 390 -34.88 -19.33 -25.71
CA LYS A 390 -35.63 -18.40 -24.85
C LYS A 390 -37.11 -18.24 -25.23
N THR A 391 -37.68 -19.21 -25.95
CA THR A 391 -39.07 -19.18 -26.40
C THR A 391 -39.95 -20.18 -25.67
N TRP A 392 -41.20 -19.79 -25.42
CA TRP A 392 -42.26 -20.68 -24.93
C TRP A 392 -42.97 -21.36 -26.10
N LYS A 393 -43.06 -22.70 -26.07
CA LYS A 393 -43.90 -23.49 -26.96
C LYS A 393 -45.07 -24.09 -26.16
N ALA A 394 -46.30 -23.76 -26.52
CA ALA A 394 -47.50 -24.30 -25.87
C ALA A 394 -47.95 -25.60 -26.54
N ILE A 395 -48.16 -26.66 -25.75
CA ILE A 395 -48.72 -27.95 -26.18
C ILE A 395 -50.05 -28.14 -25.46
N LYS A 396 -51.13 -28.33 -26.23
CA LYS A 396 -52.47 -28.61 -25.70
C LYS A 396 -52.59 -30.08 -25.35
N MET A 397 -53.05 -30.40 -24.14
CA MET A 397 -53.25 -31.78 -23.70
C MET A 397 -54.60 -31.98 -23.03
N TYR A 398 -55.31 -33.05 -23.40
CA TYR A 398 -56.55 -33.43 -22.74
C TYR A 398 -56.22 -34.22 -21.48
N LEU A 399 -56.47 -33.64 -20.30
CA LEU A 399 -56.12 -34.26 -19.03
C LEU A 399 -57.30 -34.12 -18.06
N VAL A 400 -58.02 -35.22 -17.83
CA VAL A 400 -59.19 -35.25 -16.94
C VAL A 400 -58.72 -35.39 -15.49
N LEU A 401 -58.31 -34.28 -14.87
CA LEU A 401 -58.01 -34.23 -13.43
C LEU A 401 -59.30 -33.88 -12.68
N LYS A 402 -59.81 -34.81 -11.86
CA LYS A 402 -61.01 -34.56 -11.02
C LYS A 402 -60.74 -33.63 -9.82
N TYR A 403 -59.50 -33.20 -9.58
CA TYR A 403 -59.10 -32.41 -8.41
C TYR A 403 -58.04 -31.35 -8.73
N ALA A 404 -58.00 -30.34 -7.87
CA ALA A 404 -57.25 -29.09 -8.03
C ALA A 404 -55.70 -29.22 -8.02
N LYS A 405 -55.10 -30.22 -7.36
CA LYS A 405 -53.64 -30.33 -7.22
C LYS A 405 -53.06 -31.56 -7.93
N PHE A 406 -51.92 -31.38 -8.59
CA PHE A 406 -51.15 -32.45 -9.22
C PHE A 406 -49.64 -32.21 -9.02
N TYR A 407 -48.86 -33.28 -9.08
CA TYR A 407 -47.40 -33.29 -8.98
C TYR A 407 -46.81 -33.92 -10.23
N VAL A 408 -45.57 -33.57 -10.54
CA VAL A 408 -44.91 -33.99 -11.78
C VAL A 408 -43.53 -34.51 -11.43
N THR A 409 -43.12 -35.62 -12.04
CA THR A 409 -41.77 -36.15 -11.94
C THR A 409 -41.29 -36.69 -13.28
N VAL A 410 -39.97 -36.76 -13.47
CA VAL A 410 -39.35 -37.17 -14.72
C VAL A 410 -38.59 -38.47 -14.50
N ILE A 411 -38.95 -39.49 -15.26
CA ILE A 411 -38.22 -40.76 -15.29
C ILE A 411 -37.95 -41.13 -16.75
N ASN A 412 -36.68 -41.36 -17.05
CA ASN A 412 -36.21 -41.59 -18.42
C ASN A 412 -36.64 -40.43 -19.35
N ASP A 413 -37.22 -40.77 -20.51
CA ASP A 413 -37.72 -39.81 -21.50
C ASP A 413 -39.21 -39.45 -21.30
N PHE A 414 -39.79 -39.79 -20.15
CA PHE A 414 -41.21 -39.59 -19.85
C PHE A 414 -41.42 -38.68 -18.63
N ILE A 415 -42.45 -37.85 -18.75
CA ILE A 415 -42.99 -37.02 -17.67
C ILE A 415 -44.20 -37.75 -17.08
N TYR A 416 -44.14 -38.02 -15.78
CA TYR A 416 -45.22 -38.64 -15.02
C TYR A 416 -45.99 -37.57 -14.25
N ILE A 417 -47.32 -37.55 -14.42
CA ILE A 417 -48.24 -36.59 -13.81
C ILE A 417 -49.12 -37.35 -12.81
N LEU A 418 -49.03 -36.97 -11.53
CA LEU A 418 -49.72 -37.61 -10.42
C LEU A 418 -50.76 -36.66 -9.81
N PRO A 419 -52.08 -36.97 -9.88
CA PRO A 419 -53.09 -36.19 -9.19
C PRO A 419 -53.01 -36.39 -7.67
N SER A 420 -53.38 -35.37 -6.89
CA SER A 420 -53.29 -35.42 -5.43
C SER A 420 -54.14 -36.52 -4.78
N ASN A 421 -55.13 -37.07 -5.47
CA ASN A 421 -55.98 -38.16 -4.98
C ASN A 421 -55.43 -39.56 -5.27
N GLY A 422 -54.28 -39.67 -5.95
CA GLY A 422 -53.61 -40.94 -6.23
C GLY A 422 -54.38 -41.92 -7.13
N GLN A 423 -55.43 -41.51 -7.86
CA GLN A 423 -56.30 -42.46 -8.57
C GLN A 423 -55.81 -42.89 -9.96
N VAL A 424 -55.28 -41.96 -10.77
CA VAL A 424 -54.85 -42.25 -12.16
C VAL A 424 -53.58 -41.47 -12.49
N MET A 425 -52.48 -42.17 -12.78
CA MET A 425 -51.22 -41.55 -13.20
C MET A 425 -51.19 -41.37 -14.73
N GLY A 426 -50.80 -40.18 -15.19
CA GLY A 426 -50.60 -39.89 -16.61
C GLY A 426 -49.12 -39.99 -16.98
N ARG A 427 -48.81 -40.58 -18.14
CA ARG A 427 -47.45 -40.60 -18.71
C ARG A 427 -47.42 -39.82 -20.02
N LEU A 428 -46.55 -38.83 -20.12
CA LEU A 428 -46.34 -37.98 -21.29
C LEU A 428 -44.93 -38.16 -21.84
N HIS A 429 -44.81 -38.39 -23.15
CA HIS A 429 -43.52 -38.30 -23.83
C HIS A 429 -43.41 -36.93 -24.53
N PRO A 430 -42.45 -36.06 -24.17
CA PRO A 430 -42.41 -34.69 -24.67
C PRO A 430 -42.32 -34.56 -26.19
N ALA A 431 -41.66 -35.51 -26.88
CA ALA A 431 -41.51 -35.48 -28.33
C ALA A 431 -42.71 -36.03 -29.12
N SER A 432 -43.56 -36.86 -28.52
CA SER A 432 -44.72 -37.44 -29.21
C SER A 432 -46.02 -36.72 -28.91
N GLU A 433 -46.03 -35.82 -27.91
CA GLU A 433 -47.18 -35.02 -27.47
C GLU A 433 -48.43 -35.85 -27.08
N THR A 434 -48.28 -37.18 -26.95
CA THR A 434 -49.36 -38.12 -26.62
C THR A 434 -49.34 -38.50 -25.14
N LEU A 435 -50.48 -38.34 -24.46
CA LEU A 435 -50.68 -38.84 -23.10
C LEU A 435 -51.10 -40.31 -23.13
N VAL A 436 -50.39 -41.16 -22.41
CA VAL A 436 -50.75 -42.57 -22.19
C VAL A 436 -51.18 -42.72 -20.72
N SER A 437 -52.43 -43.11 -20.48
CA SER A 437 -52.91 -43.45 -19.13
C SER A 437 -52.31 -44.78 -18.69
N SER A 438 -51.63 -44.81 -17.54
CA SER A 438 -51.18 -46.06 -16.91
C SER A 438 -52.35 -46.70 -16.13
N PRO A 439 -52.31 -48.03 -15.84
CA PRO A 439 -53.37 -48.68 -15.08
C PRO A 439 -53.56 -48.05 -13.68
N PRO A 440 -54.78 -48.13 -13.10
CA PRO A 440 -55.07 -47.59 -11.78
C PRO A 440 -54.18 -48.24 -10.71
N VAL A 441 -53.96 -47.51 -9.60
CA VAL A 441 -53.30 -48.04 -8.41
C VAL A 441 -53.95 -49.38 -8.02
N PRO A 442 -53.19 -50.48 -7.90
CA PRO A 442 -53.75 -51.76 -7.48
C PRO A 442 -54.37 -51.62 -6.09
N ALA A 443 -55.63 -52.04 -5.96
CA ALA A 443 -56.33 -52.14 -4.70
C ALA A 443 -55.78 -53.33 -3.88
N ASP A 444 -54.56 -53.20 -3.35
CA ASP A 444 -54.14 -54.02 -2.22
C ASP A 444 -54.88 -53.50 -0.97
N PRO A 445 -55.69 -54.31 -0.27
CA PRO A 445 -56.41 -53.90 0.93
C PRO A 445 -55.51 -53.44 2.09
N THR A 446 -54.20 -53.69 2.03
CA THR A 446 -53.21 -53.16 2.99
C THR A 446 -52.65 -51.78 2.61
N ILE A 447 -52.90 -51.31 1.38
CA ILE A 447 -52.42 -50.04 0.84
C ILE A 447 -53.63 -49.14 0.50
N LYS A 448 -54.24 -48.54 1.52
CA LYS A 448 -55.26 -47.50 1.32
C LYS A 448 -54.60 -46.17 0.93
N VAL A 449 -54.77 -45.75 -0.33
CA VAL A 449 -54.49 -44.37 -0.77
C VAL A 449 -55.70 -43.47 -0.43
N ASP A 450 -56.05 -43.39 0.85
CA ASP A 450 -57.12 -42.49 1.32
C ASP A 450 -56.58 -41.10 1.72
N GLN A 451 -55.27 -40.84 1.53
CA GLN A 451 -54.61 -39.60 1.94
C GLN A 451 -54.06 -38.82 0.73
N PRO A 452 -54.22 -37.48 0.71
CA PRO A 452 -53.78 -36.67 -0.40
C PRO A 452 -52.25 -36.62 -0.48
N ILE A 453 -51.71 -36.72 -1.70
CA ILE A 453 -50.27 -36.61 -1.97
C ILE A 453 -49.78 -35.21 -1.56
N SER A 454 -48.69 -35.16 -0.81
CA SER A 454 -48.05 -33.93 -0.32
C SER A 454 -46.76 -33.58 -1.09
N HIS A 455 -46.00 -34.59 -1.54
CA HIS A 455 -44.78 -34.40 -2.34
C HIS A 455 -44.48 -35.63 -3.21
N VAL A 456 -43.77 -35.44 -4.32
CA VAL A 456 -43.32 -36.52 -5.21
C VAL A 456 -41.86 -36.27 -5.61
N THR A 457 -41.06 -37.33 -5.60
CA THR A 457 -39.71 -37.32 -6.17
C THR A 457 -39.42 -38.64 -6.88
N ASN A 458 -38.31 -38.75 -7.59
CA ASN A 458 -37.91 -39.98 -8.28
C ASN A 458 -36.54 -40.47 -7.82
N TYR A 459 -36.36 -41.78 -7.81
CA TYR A 459 -35.08 -42.45 -7.61
C TYR A 459 -34.94 -43.54 -8.67
N GLU A 460 -33.98 -43.42 -9.59
CA GLU A 460 -33.82 -44.36 -10.72
C GLU A 460 -35.13 -44.58 -11.52
N HIS A 461 -35.66 -45.80 -11.53
CA HIS A 461 -36.92 -46.17 -12.17
C HIS A 461 -38.13 -46.11 -11.21
N MET A 462 -37.94 -45.63 -9.99
CA MET A 462 -38.95 -45.59 -8.93
C MET A 462 -39.50 -44.17 -8.72
N ILE A 463 -40.83 -44.06 -8.61
CA ILE A 463 -41.53 -42.84 -8.18
C ILE A 463 -41.83 -42.94 -6.69
N LEU A 464 -41.32 -42.00 -5.91
CA LEU A 464 -41.56 -41.90 -4.47
C LEU A 464 -42.66 -40.88 -4.20
N VAL A 465 -43.69 -41.31 -3.49
CA VAL A 465 -44.88 -40.52 -3.15
C VAL A 465 -44.96 -40.37 -1.63
N PHE A 466 -45.06 -39.12 -1.18
CA PHE A 466 -45.10 -38.77 0.24
C PHE A 466 -46.48 -38.20 0.60
N SER A 467 -47.12 -38.76 1.63
CA SER A 467 -48.46 -38.37 2.07
C SER A 467 -48.51 -38.17 3.59
N SER A 468 -49.23 -37.14 4.05
CA SER A 468 -49.41 -36.86 5.49
C SER A 468 -50.50 -37.72 6.11
N VAL A 469 -50.24 -38.26 7.31
CA VAL A 469 -51.25 -39.00 8.08
C VAL A 469 -52.35 -38.07 8.62
N SER A 470 -53.62 -38.41 8.38
CA SER A 470 -54.77 -37.59 8.79
C SER A 470 -54.82 -37.36 10.31
N GLY A 471 -54.75 -36.09 10.73
CA GLY A 471 -55.08 -35.65 12.09
C GLY A 471 -53.91 -35.27 13.00
N LYS A 472 -52.66 -35.58 12.64
CA LYS A 472 -51.44 -35.10 13.31
C LYS A 472 -50.27 -35.05 12.30
N ASP A 473 -49.63 -33.90 12.13
CA ASP A 473 -48.45 -33.66 11.28
C ASP A 473 -47.16 -34.29 11.89
N VAL A 474 -47.24 -35.56 12.31
CA VAL A 474 -46.20 -36.24 13.12
C VAL A 474 -45.43 -37.28 12.30
N GLU A 475 -46.07 -37.91 11.30
CA GLU A 475 -45.43 -38.90 10.42
C GLU A 475 -45.83 -38.71 8.94
N THR A 476 -44.88 -39.04 8.07
CA THR A 476 -45.02 -39.04 6.61
C THR A 476 -44.99 -40.47 6.08
N VAL A 477 -46.04 -40.88 5.38
CA VAL A 477 -46.10 -42.19 4.71
C VAL A 477 -45.38 -42.10 3.37
N VAL A 478 -44.51 -43.07 3.10
CA VAL A 478 -43.77 -43.15 1.84
C VAL A 478 -44.19 -44.38 1.04
N GLN A 479 -44.59 -44.14 -0.20
CA GLN A 479 -44.93 -45.18 -1.18
C GLN A 479 -43.99 -45.09 -2.38
N CYS A 480 -43.68 -46.24 -2.97
CA CYS A 480 -42.75 -46.35 -4.08
C CYS A 480 -43.40 -47.12 -5.23
N TYR A 481 -43.41 -46.54 -6.42
CA TYR A 481 -43.89 -47.18 -7.64
C TYR A 481 -42.74 -47.45 -8.60
N ASP A 482 -42.46 -48.72 -8.85
CA ASP A 482 -41.46 -49.14 -9.82
C ASP A 482 -42.05 -49.10 -11.23
N THR A 483 -41.56 -48.18 -12.07
CA THR A 483 -42.02 -48.01 -13.46
C THR A 483 -41.58 -49.13 -14.39
N SER A 484 -40.55 -49.90 -14.04
CA SER A 484 -40.04 -51.01 -14.84
C SER A 484 -40.85 -52.30 -14.62
N GLN A 485 -41.25 -52.53 -13.36
CA GLN A 485 -42.01 -53.72 -12.96
C GLN A 485 -43.53 -53.45 -12.91
N ASN A 486 -43.95 -52.18 -12.92
CA ASN A 486 -45.33 -51.74 -12.75
C ASN A 486 -45.95 -52.19 -11.41
N ILE A 487 -45.17 -52.11 -10.33
CA ILE A 487 -45.54 -52.57 -8.97
C ILE A 487 -45.45 -51.42 -7.96
N TRP A 488 -46.42 -51.37 -7.04
CA TRP A 488 -46.40 -50.47 -5.88
C TRP A 488 -45.86 -51.20 -4.64
N THR A 489 -45.00 -50.52 -3.89
CA THR A 489 -44.41 -50.99 -2.63
C THR A 489 -44.52 -49.90 -1.57
N ARG A 490 -44.65 -50.30 -0.30
CA ARG A 490 -44.65 -49.38 0.85
C ARG A 490 -43.27 -49.35 1.47
N LEU A 491 -42.72 -48.15 1.69
CA LEU A 491 -41.44 -47.93 2.37
C LEU A 491 -41.67 -47.52 3.83
N ASN A 492 -40.59 -47.42 4.59
CA ASN A 492 -40.61 -46.93 5.97
C ASN A 492 -41.17 -45.49 6.01
N ASN A 493 -41.98 -45.20 7.04
CA ASN A 493 -42.46 -43.84 7.29
C ASN A 493 -41.28 -42.93 7.68
N LEU A 494 -41.37 -41.65 7.34
CA LEU A 494 -40.46 -40.61 7.83
C LEU A 494 -41.10 -39.91 9.04
N GLU A 495 -40.31 -39.60 10.06
CA GLU A 495 -40.73 -38.72 11.14
C GLU A 495 -40.90 -37.29 10.60
N GLY A 496 -41.93 -36.56 11.04
CA GLY A 496 -42.17 -35.18 10.61
C GLY A 496 -43.22 -35.01 9.49
N PRO A 497 -43.57 -33.74 9.15
CA PRO A 497 -44.69 -33.42 8.28
C PRO A 497 -44.37 -33.56 6.79
N ALA A 498 -45.29 -34.16 6.03
CA ALA A 498 -45.14 -34.26 4.58
C ALA A 498 -45.46 -32.93 3.86
N LYS A 499 -46.21 -32.05 4.52
CA LYS A 499 -46.67 -30.79 3.97
C LYS A 499 -45.54 -29.78 3.89
N GLY A 500 -45.30 -29.25 2.69
CA GLY A 500 -44.22 -28.29 2.45
C GLY A 500 -42.84 -28.93 2.32
N MET A 501 -42.76 -30.26 2.12
CA MET A 501 -41.52 -30.93 1.74
C MET A 501 -40.97 -30.40 0.42
N THR A 502 -39.65 -30.44 0.29
CA THR A 502 -38.94 -30.18 -0.98
C THR A 502 -37.83 -31.21 -1.12
N SER A 503 -37.63 -31.74 -2.33
CA SER A 503 -36.50 -32.61 -2.63
C SER A 503 -35.50 -31.91 -3.53
N PHE A 504 -34.22 -32.13 -3.27
CA PHE A 504 -33.11 -31.67 -4.11
C PHE A 504 -32.05 -32.78 -4.20
N ARG A 505 -31.05 -32.59 -5.06
CA ARG A 505 -30.05 -33.61 -5.38
C ARG A 505 -28.67 -32.98 -5.49
N ASP A 506 -27.64 -33.70 -5.07
CA ASP A 506 -26.25 -33.40 -5.40
C ASP A 506 -25.65 -34.51 -6.29
N ASP A 507 -24.32 -34.55 -6.40
CA ASP A 507 -23.60 -35.53 -7.22
C ASP A 507 -23.76 -36.98 -6.71
N HIS A 508 -24.13 -37.19 -5.45
CA HIS A 508 -24.08 -38.49 -4.78
C HIS A 508 -25.44 -38.96 -4.25
N PHE A 509 -26.30 -38.05 -3.78
CA PHE A 509 -27.51 -38.38 -3.05
C PHE A 509 -28.71 -37.50 -3.41
N ILE A 510 -29.90 -38.02 -3.10
CA ILE A 510 -31.14 -37.27 -3.12
C ILE A 510 -31.49 -36.93 -1.69
N TYR A 511 -31.77 -35.65 -1.45
CA TYR A 511 -32.15 -35.11 -0.16
C TYR A 511 -33.60 -34.70 -0.15
N ILE A 512 -34.22 -34.88 1.01
CA ILE A 512 -35.60 -34.53 1.31
C ILE A 512 -35.56 -33.58 2.51
N LEU A 513 -35.97 -32.35 2.30
CA LEU A 513 -36.13 -31.34 3.35
C LEU A 513 -37.60 -31.24 3.72
N GLN A 514 -37.92 -31.52 4.99
CA GLN A 514 -39.26 -31.31 5.54
C GLN A 514 -39.43 -29.86 6.04
N SER A 515 -40.68 -29.43 6.19
CA SER A 515 -41.02 -28.05 6.59
C SER A 515 -40.63 -27.70 8.03
N ASN A 516 -40.40 -28.71 8.87
CA ASN A 516 -39.86 -28.56 10.22
C ASN A 516 -38.33 -28.38 10.25
N GLY A 517 -37.65 -28.44 9.09
CA GLY A 517 -36.21 -28.29 8.97
C GLY A 517 -35.42 -29.61 8.99
N ASP A 518 -36.11 -30.76 9.13
CA ASP A 518 -35.47 -32.07 9.10
C ASP A 518 -34.99 -32.40 7.69
N LEU A 519 -33.74 -32.87 7.60
CA LEU A 519 -33.09 -33.23 6.36
C LEU A 519 -32.85 -34.74 6.33
N TRP A 520 -33.46 -35.40 5.36
CA TRP A 520 -33.32 -36.83 5.12
C TRP A 520 -32.57 -37.07 3.82
N LYS A 521 -31.78 -38.13 3.79
CA LYS A 521 -30.98 -38.56 2.65
C LYS A 521 -31.47 -39.93 2.21
N ILE A 522 -31.73 -40.10 0.91
CA ILE A 522 -32.17 -41.38 0.35
C ILE A 522 -30.93 -42.25 0.08
N VAL A 523 -30.91 -43.46 0.65
CA VAL A 523 -29.81 -44.41 0.52
C VAL A 523 -30.34 -45.76 0.05
N LYS A 524 -29.60 -46.47 -0.79
CA LYS A 524 -29.86 -47.87 -1.14
C LYS A 524 -28.72 -48.72 -0.57
N PRO A 525 -28.89 -49.38 0.59
CA PRO A 525 -27.92 -50.33 1.11
C PRO A 525 -27.73 -51.50 0.14
N GLN A 526 -26.80 -52.43 0.44
CA GLN A 526 -26.59 -53.63 -0.39
C GLN A 526 -27.82 -54.57 -0.48
N SER A 527 -28.91 -54.29 0.25
CA SER A 527 -30.24 -54.88 0.06
C SER A 527 -31.05 -54.06 -0.96
N ASP A 528 -31.85 -54.71 -1.80
CA ASP A 528 -32.67 -54.05 -2.83
C ASP A 528 -33.78 -53.09 -2.31
N SER A 529 -33.80 -52.77 -1.01
CA SER A 529 -34.77 -51.90 -0.34
C SER A 529 -34.23 -50.49 -0.12
N LEU A 530 -34.98 -49.46 -0.55
CA LEU A 530 -34.67 -48.05 -0.27
C LEU A 530 -34.80 -47.71 1.22
N GLU A 531 -33.83 -46.99 1.76
CA GLU A 531 -33.80 -46.48 3.13
C GLU A 531 -33.62 -44.95 3.18
N PHE A 532 -33.97 -44.35 4.32
CA PHE A 532 -33.85 -42.93 4.59
C PHE A 532 -32.94 -42.69 5.80
N GLU A 533 -31.84 -41.97 5.58
CA GLU A 533 -30.85 -41.62 6.59
C GLU A 533 -31.09 -40.17 7.06
N TYR A 534 -31.26 -39.96 8.38
CA TYR A 534 -31.38 -38.62 8.95
C TYR A 534 -30.02 -37.91 8.97
N VAL A 535 -29.97 -36.66 8.49
CA VAL A 535 -28.73 -35.86 8.46
C VAL A 535 -28.71 -34.94 9.68
N ASP A 536 -28.03 -35.35 10.74
CA ASP A 536 -27.99 -34.61 12.01
C ASP A 536 -27.26 -33.26 11.87
N GLY A 537 -27.99 -32.18 12.15
CA GLY A 537 -27.59 -30.79 11.96
C GLY A 537 -26.83 -30.19 13.14
N GLN A 538 -25.72 -30.80 13.59
CA GLN A 538 -24.78 -30.09 14.47
C GLN A 538 -23.71 -29.36 13.66
N THR A 539 -24.03 -28.14 13.21
CA THR A 539 -22.98 -27.15 12.90
C THR A 539 -23.31 -25.77 13.45
N LYS A 540 -22.38 -25.31 14.29
CA LYS A 540 -22.27 -24.02 14.99
C LYS A 540 -22.78 -22.83 14.17
N ARG A 541 -23.79 -22.13 14.71
CA ARG A 541 -24.09 -20.73 14.36
C ARG A 541 -22.95 -19.85 14.88
N ALA A 542 -22.09 -19.40 13.98
CA ALA A 542 -21.21 -18.27 14.24
C ALA A 542 -22.05 -16.98 14.17
N GLU A 543 -21.89 -16.15 15.19
CA GLU A 543 -22.50 -14.85 15.38
C GLU A 543 -22.13 -13.91 14.22
N THR A 544 -23.15 -13.37 13.54
CA THR A 544 -22.99 -12.21 12.67
C THR A 544 -22.92 -10.96 13.55
N SER A 545 -21.70 -10.56 13.91
CA SER A 545 -21.43 -9.22 14.42
C SER A 545 -21.19 -8.24 13.26
N SER A 546 -21.80 -7.08 13.42
CA SER A 546 -21.68 -5.84 12.66
C SER A 546 -20.34 -5.61 11.98
N ASN A 547 -20.36 -5.36 10.66
CA ASN A 547 -19.26 -4.68 9.97
C ASN A 547 -19.74 -3.35 9.41
N SER A 548 -19.16 -2.31 9.99
CA SER A 548 -19.15 -0.92 9.57
C SER A 548 -18.61 -0.74 8.15
N SER A 549 -19.25 0.17 7.42
CA SER A 549 -18.87 0.69 6.12
C SER A 549 -17.44 1.28 6.12
N PRO A 550 -16.56 0.89 5.19
CA PRO A 550 -15.31 1.61 4.97
C PRO A 550 -15.56 2.85 4.09
N GLN A 551 -15.37 4.04 4.68
CA GLN A 551 -15.30 5.30 3.94
C GLN A 551 -14.06 5.33 3.05
N VAL A 552 -14.30 5.46 1.74
CA VAL A 552 -13.29 5.70 0.71
C VAL A 552 -12.74 7.13 0.89
N LYS A 553 -11.50 7.27 1.34
CA LYS A 553 -10.74 8.52 1.26
C LYS A 553 -10.10 8.62 -0.13
N ALA A 554 -10.56 9.60 -0.92
CA ALA A 554 -9.94 9.96 -2.18
C ALA A 554 -8.51 10.50 -1.96
N PRO A 555 -7.51 10.10 -2.78
CA PRO A 555 -6.19 10.71 -2.73
C PRO A 555 -6.22 12.07 -3.45
N VAL A 556 -5.92 13.11 -2.69
CA VAL A 556 -5.65 14.46 -3.19
C VAL A 556 -4.38 14.42 -4.05
N ARG A 557 -4.53 14.75 -5.34
CA ARG A 557 -3.45 14.93 -6.32
C ARG A 557 -2.45 15.96 -5.79
N LYS A 558 -1.24 15.53 -5.45
CA LYS A 558 -0.09 16.43 -5.27
C LYS A 558 0.47 16.81 -6.63
N THR A 559 0.72 18.10 -6.78
CA THR A 559 1.30 18.77 -7.93
C THR A 559 2.72 18.24 -8.21
N ASN A 560 3.02 18.02 -9.50
CA ASN A 560 4.31 17.54 -10.00
C ASN A 560 5.43 18.53 -9.66
N SER A 561 6.22 18.21 -8.64
CA SER A 561 7.64 18.50 -8.65
C SER A 561 8.34 17.20 -9.07
N MET A 562 9.20 17.27 -10.09
CA MET A 562 10.01 16.13 -10.54
C MET A 562 10.82 15.61 -9.34
N SER A 563 10.33 14.54 -8.73
CA SER A 563 10.91 13.92 -7.55
C SER A 563 11.46 12.56 -7.94
N ILE A 564 12.69 12.28 -7.51
CA ILE A 564 13.35 10.99 -7.72
C ILE A 564 12.43 9.90 -7.16
N LYS A 565 12.16 8.87 -7.98
CA LYS A 565 11.33 7.75 -7.53
C LYS A 565 12.11 6.97 -6.48
N PRO A 566 11.55 6.76 -5.28
CA PRO A 566 12.24 6.03 -4.21
C PRO A 566 12.73 4.67 -4.69
N GLU A 567 11.91 3.93 -5.44
CA GLU A 567 12.20 2.58 -5.89
C GLU A 567 13.46 2.54 -6.79
N ALA A 568 13.58 3.48 -7.72
CA ALA A 568 14.76 3.61 -8.56
C ALA A 568 16.01 3.97 -7.75
N ALA A 569 15.88 4.88 -6.77
CA ALA A 569 17.00 5.22 -5.89
C ALA A 569 17.48 4.05 -5.05
N HIS A 570 16.56 3.25 -4.50
CA HIS A 570 16.91 2.04 -3.76
C HIS A 570 17.59 1.00 -4.67
N GLY A 571 17.10 0.84 -5.90
CA GLY A 571 17.69 -0.06 -6.89
C GLY A 571 19.13 0.30 -7.25
N ILE A 572 19.41 1.59 -7.50
CA ILE A 572 20.77 2.08 -7.77
C ILE A 572 21.68 1.80 -6.56
N ILE A 573 21.21 2.11 -5.35
CA ILE A 573 22.01 1.93 -4.12
C ILE A 573 22.25 0.48 -3.79
N HIS A 574 21.28 -0.40 -4.02
CA HIS A 574 21.51 -1.84 -3.89
C HIS A 574 22.68 -2.28 -4.77
N GLY A 575 22.73 -1.79 -6.02
CA GLY A 575 23.86 -2.02 -6.92
C GLY A 575 25.19 -1.43 -6.43
N LEU A 576 25.17 -0.23 -5.86
CA LEU A 576 26.36 0.39 -5.25
C LEU A 576 26.86 -0.41 -4.03
N SER A 577 25.94 -0.95 -3.22
CA SER A 577 26.25 -1.66 -2.00
C SER A 577 27.08 -2.93 -2.23
N ASP A 578 26.92 -3.54 -3.41
CA ASP A 578 27.72 -4.70 -3.85
C ASP A 578 29.21 -4.38 -4.02
N PHE A 579 29.57 -3.10 -4.16
CA PHE A 579 30.95 -2.63 -4.24
C PHE A 579 31.53 -2.22 -2.88
N TRP A 580 30.73 -2.25 -1.81
CA TRP A 580 31.21 -1.97 -0.46
C TRP A 580 32.22 -3.04 -0.02
N LYS A 581 33.43 -2.62 0.38
CA LYS A 581 34.58 -3.49 0.73
C LYS A 581 35.04 -4.44 -0.39
N CYS A 582 34.53 -4.27 -1.62
CA CYS A 582 34.98 -5.00 -2.79
C CYS A 582 36.14 -4.24 -3.46
N SER A 583 37.20 -4.94 -3.86
CA SER A 583 38.35 -4.35 -4.56
C SER A 583 38.13 -4.10 -6.06
N GLU A 584 37.01 -4.57 -6.61
CA GLU A 584 36.64 -4.38 -8.01
C GLU A 584 36.45 -2.89 -8.33
N LEU A 585 36.99 -2.45 -9.47
CA LEU A 585 36.85 -1.08 -10.02
C LEU A 585 37.36 0.07 -9.13
N GLN A 586 38.01 -0.21 -7.99
CA GLN A 586 38.61 0.81 -7.14
C GLN A 586 39.71 1.57 -7.89
N ASP A 587 39.64 2.90 -7.85
CA ASP A 587 40.53 3.82 -8.56
C ASP A 587 41.09 4.93 -7.66
N PHE A 588 40.78 4.89 -6.36
CA PHE A 588 41.26 5.83 -5.35
C PHE A 588 41.42 5.20 -3.96
N THR A 589 42.29 5.77 -3.13
CA THR A 589 42.49 5.33 -1.74
C THR A 589 42.47 6.51 -0.78
N VAL A 590 41.64 6.44 0.26
CA VAL A 590 41.69 7.41 1.37
C VAL A 590 42.50 6.80 2.50
N MET A 591 43.53 7.51 2.96
CA MET A 591 44.39 7.10 4.07
C MET A 591 44.04 7.94 5.31
N LEU A 592 43.87 7.28 6.45
CA LEU A 592 43.59 7.89 7.75
C LEU A 592 44.52 7.27 8.78
N GLY A 593 45.64 7.94 9.05
CA GLY A 593 46.72 7.37 9.85
C GLY A 593 47.28 6.10 9.22
N THR A 594 47.03 4.93 9.83
CA THR A 594 47.49 3.63 9.33
C THR A 594 46.43 2.89 8.50
N THR A 595 45.17 3.31 8.53
CA THR A 595 44.08 2.63 7.82
C THR A 595 43.98 3.13 6.37
N LYS A 596 43.58 2.24 5.46
CA LYS A 596 43.45 2.52 4.02
C LYS A 596 42.07 2.07 3.54
N PHE A 597 41.34 2.99 2.93
CA PHE A 597 40.02 2.76 2.36
C PHE A 597 40.10 2.84 0.84
N GLY A 598 39.92 1.70 0.16
CA GLY A 598 39.77 1.65 -1.29
C GLY A 598 38.39 2.15 -1.71
N CYS A 599 38.34 3.11 -2.63
CA CYS A 599 37.15 3.85 -3.00
C CYS A 599 37.05 4.07 -4.51
N HIS A 600 35.86 4.51 -4.95
CA HIS A 600 35.58 4.91 -6.32
C HIS A 600 35.52 6.44 -6.43
N ARG A 601 36.38 7.05 -7.26
CA ARG A 601 36.43 8.52 -7.48
C ARG A 601 35.07 9.07 -7.84
N PHE A 602 34.35 8.38 -8.74
CA PHE A 602 33.01 8.77 -9.17
C PHE A 602 32.04 8.93 -8.01
N LEU A 603 31.93 7.91 -7.13
CA LEU A 603 31.00 7.95 -6.01
C LEU A 603 31.39 9.03 -4.99
N LEU A 604 32.69 9.16 -4.69
CA LEU A 604 33.18 10.22 -3.80
C LEU A 604 32.85 11.61 -4.37
N ALA A 605 33.07 11.84 -5.66
CA ALA A 605 32.76 13.12 -6.31
C ALA A 605 31.25 13.41 -6.40
N ALA A 606 30.43 12.37 -6.58
CA ALA A 606 28.98 12.47 -6.57
C ALA A 606 28.45 12.89 -5.19
N CYS A 607 28.96 12.26 -4.13
CA CYS A 607 28.48 12.45 -2.76
C CYS A 607 29.11 13.66 -2.03
N SER A 608 30.32 14.09 -2.40
CA SER A 608 31.11 15.08 -1.65
C SER A 608 31.61 16.22 -2.54
N GLY A 609 31.26 17.45 -2.13
CA GLY A 609 31.78 18.67 -2.77
C GLY A 609 33.31 18.81 -2.63
N PHE A 610 33.88 18.34 -1.51
CA PHE A 610 35.32 18.31 -1.31
C PHE A 610 36.02 17.42 -2.32
N PHE A 611 35.62 16.14 -2.44
CA PHE A 611 36.25 15.21 -3.38
C PHE A 611 36.03 15.62 -4.83
N ARG A 612 34.85 16.17 -5.17
CA ARG A 612 34.61 16.76 -6.50
C ARG A 612 35.57 17.90 -6.80
N GLY A 613 35.80 18.81 -5.84
CA GLY A 613 36.78 19.88 -5.96
C GLY A 613 38.21 19.34 -6.07
N LEU A 614 38.56 18.35 -5.25
CA LEU A 614 39.86 17.69 -5.27
C LEU A 614 40.17 17.17 -6.66
N PHE A 615 39.28 16.36 -7.27
CA PHE A 615 39.49 15.75 -8.59
C PHE A 615 39.44 16.75 -9.76
N ARG A 616 38.90 17.96 -9.56
CA ARG A 616 38.86 19.03 -10.57
C ARG A 616 40.03 20.01 -10.49
N SER A 617 40.74 20.05 -9.37
CA SER A 617 41.66 21.15 -9.03
C SER A 617 42.91 21.26 -9.89
N GLY A 618 43.27 20.20 -10.64
CA GLY A 618 44.52 20.11 -11.41
C GLY A 618 45.79 20.19 -10.56
N MET A 619 45.69 20.09 -9.23
CA MET A 619 46.82 20.12 -8.29
C MET A 619 47.54 18.75 -8.26
N LYS A 620 48.73 18.65 -7.67
CA LYS A 620 49.50 17.38 -7.61
C LYS A 620 48.68 16.22 -7.04
N GLU A 621 47.75 16.52 -6.13
CA GLU A 621 46.82 15.59 -5.51
C GLU A 621 45.79 15.00 -6.49
N THR A 622 45.55 15.63 -7.65
CA THR A 622 44.73 15.03 -8.74
C THR A 622 45.43 13.87 -9.45
N GLU A 623 46.76 13.93 -9.54
CA GLU A 623 47.58 12.87 -10.13
C GLU A 623 47.81 11.73 -9.14
N LEU A 624 47.78 12.02 -7.84
CA LEU A 624 47.87 11.01 -6.79
C LEU A 624 46.63 10.11 -6.80
N LYS A 625 46.85 8.80 -6.60
CA LYS A 625 45.78 7.82 -6.41
C LYS A 625 45.27 7.76 -4.97
N TYR A 626 45.72 8.66 -4.10
CA TYR A 626 45.34 8.68 -2.71
C TYR A 626 45.27 10.08 -2.11
N VAL A 627 44.57 10.21 -0.98
CA VAL A 627 44.57 11.41 -0.12
C VAL A 627 44.72 11.00 1.34
N ASN A 628 45.37 11.84 2.14
CA ASN A 628 45.53 11.63 3.58
C ASN A 628 44.70 12.67 4.36
N PHE A 629 43.98 12.25 5.41
CA PHE A 629 43.41 13.18 6.38
C PHE A 629 43.94 12.89 7.78
N GLU A 630 44.36 13.95 8.47
CA GLU A 630 44.89 13.85 9.84
C GLU A 630 43.80 14.06 10.91
N ASP A 631 42.76 14.84 10.62
CA ASP A 631 41.72 15.20 11.60
C ASP A 631 40.38 14.46 11.44
N ILE A 632 40.35 13.28 10.80
CA ILE A 632 39.15 12.44 10.70
C ILE A 632 39.48 11.05 11.23
N TYR A 633 38.73 10.57 12.22
CA TYR A 633 38.91 9.22 12.75
C TYR A 633 38.53 8.16 11.71
N SER A 634 39.24 7.03 11.73
CA SER A 634 39.07 5.95 10.75
C SER A 634 37.67 5.34 10.84
N GLU A 635 37.17 5.16 12.05
CA GLU A 635 35.86 4.62 12.38
C GLU A 635 34.75 5.54 11.86
N THR A 636 34.88 6.85 12.05
CA THR A 636 33.93 7.85 11.54
C THR A 636 33.87 7.84 10.02
N PHE A 637 35.02 7.77 9.36
CA PHE A 637 35.06 7.74 7.90
C PHE A 637 34.52 6.43 7.32
N GLU A 638 34.77 5.28 7.98
CA GLU A 638 34.20 4.00 7.57
C GLU A 638 32.66 4.07 7.57
N LEU A 639 32.05 4.64 8.60
CA LEU A 639 30.60 4.84 8.69
C LEU A 639 30.06 5.78 7.60
N ILE A 640 30.77 6.89 7.33
CA ILE A 640 30.42 7.80 6.23
C ILE A 640 30.45 7.07 4.89
N LEU A 641 31.50 6.29 4.66
CA LEU A 641 31.71 5.57 3.43
C LEU A 641 30.67 4.44 3.28
N GLU A 642 30.37 3.70 4.34
CA GLU A 642 29.29 2.72 4.38
C GLU A 642 27.95 3.37 3.99
N SER A 643 27.62 4.53 4.56
CA SER A 643 26.41 5.27 4.18
C SER A 643 26.39 5.70 2.71
N MET A 644 27.54 6.06 2.11
CA MET A 644 27.62 6.40 0.69
C MET A 644 27.36 5.21 -0.25
N TYR A 645 27.81 4.00 0.10
CA TYR A 645 27.60 2.80 -0.72
C TYR A 645 26.25 2.13 -0.47
N THR A 646 25.78 2.13 0.78
CA THR A 646 24.62 1.33 1.19
C THR A 646 23.35 2.14 1.39
N GLY A 647 23.46 3.47 1.53
CA GLY A 647 22.32 4.33 1.88
C GLY A 647 21.73 4.06 3.27
N HIS A 648 22.40 3.27 4.12
CA HIS A 648 21.95 3.01 5.50
C HIS A 648 22.20 4.21 6.42
N GLY A 649 21.29 4.39 7.38
CA GLY A 649 21.46 5.36 8.45
C GLY A 649 22.29 4.76 9.60
N VAL A 650 23.54 5.19 9.71
CA VAL A 650 24.52 4.70 10.70
C VAL A 650 24.60 5.57 11.98
N LEU A 651 23.71 6.56 12.11
CA LEU A 651 23.77 7.56 13.17
C LEU A 651 23.26 7.02 14.51
N THR A 652 24.04 7.27 15.56
CA THR A 652 23.73 7.05 16.98
C THR A 652 24.05 8.32 17.77
N ASN A 653 23.60 8.41 19.02
CA ASN A 653 23.93 9.55 19.88
C ASN A 653 25.45 9.67 20.09
N ASP A 654 26.18 8.55 20.10
CA ASP A 654 27.63 8.53 20.35
C ASP A 654 28.45 8.98 19.14
N ASN A 655 27.98 8.73 17.90
CA ASN A 655 28.77 8.99 16.69
C ASN A 655 28.30 10.19 15.87
N VAL A 656 27.10 10.73 16.13
CA VAL A 656 26.47 11.75 15.26
C VAL A 656 27.30 13.02 15.16
N ILE A 657 27.94 13.45 16.24
CA ILE A 657 28.73 14.69 16.26
C ILE A 657 29.98 14.57 15.40
N ASP A 658 30.71 13.46 15.52
CA ASP A 658 31.92 13.22 14.74
C ASP A 658 31.60 13.03 13.26
N ILE A 659 30.53 12.28 12.95
CA ILE A 659 30.04 12.12 11.58
C ILE A 659 29.62 13.48 11.01
N TRP A 660 28.92 14.31 11.77
CA TRP A 660 28.48 15.63 11.31
C TRP A 660 29.66 16.57 11.02
N ARG A 661 30.68 16.60 11.89
CA ARG A 661 31.92 17.37 11.67
C ARG A 661 32.65 16.91 10.41
N ALA A 662 32.82 15.60 10.25
CA ALA A 662 33.48 15.03 9.09
C ALA A 662 32.66 15.26 7.81
N ALA A 663 31.33 15.16 7.87
CA ALA A 663 30.43 15.42 6.75
C ALA A 663 30.46 16.90 6.30
N ASP A 664 30.54 17.86 7.23
CA ASP A 664 30.71 19.29 6.91
C ASP A 664 32.07 19.55 6.26
N LYS A 665 33.16 19.00 6.82
CA LYS A 665 34.51 19.11 6.27
C LYS A 665 34.60 18.53 4.85
N LEU A 666 34.03 17.34 4.64
CA LEU A 666 33.96 16.66 3.35
C LEU A 666 32.83 17.19 2.45
N GLN A 667 31.97 18.09 2.94
CA GLN A 667 30.88 18.71 2.18
C GLN A 667 29.87 17.70 1.60
N ILE A 668 29.42 16.76 2.45
CA ILE A 668 28.46 15.71 2.12
C ILE A 668 27.07 16.17 2.56
N VAL A 669 26.38 16.93 1.69
CA VAL A 669 25.16 17.67 2.04
C VAL A 669 24.05 16.78 2.59
N PHE A 670 23.77 15.64 1.95
CA PHE A 670 22.69 14.75 2.39
C PHE A 670 22.94 14.16 3.78
N LEU A 671 24.21 13.90 4.13
CA LEU A 671 24.58 13.36 5.43
C LEU A 671 24.55 14.43 6.51
N ILE A 672 24.92 15.68 6.18
CA ILE A 672 24.72 16.85 7.06
C ILE A 672 23.24 16.98 7.43
N THR A 673 22.35 16.97 6.43
CA THR A 673 20.90 17.06 6.67
C THR A 673 20.38 15.90 7.51
N GLU A 674 20.88 14.69 7.31
CA GLU A 674 20.50 13.54 8.13
C GLU A 674 21.00 13.65 9.58
N CYS A 675 22.21 14.18 9.80
CA CYS A 675 22.73 14.48 11.14
C CYS A 675 21.86 15.52 11.85
N GLU A 676 21.51 16.61 11.17
CA GLU A 676 20.61 17.64 11.71
C GLU A 676 19.25 17.05 12.11
N ASN A 677 18.64 16.24 11.23
CA ASN A 677 17.37 15.59 11.50
C ASN A 677 17.44 14.61 12.68
N PHE A 678 18.53 13.85 12.79
CA PHE A 678 18.74 12.93 13.90
C PHE A 678 18.90 13.68 15.23
N VAL A 679 19.73 14.72 15.24
CA VAL A 679 19.96 15.58 16.40
C VAL A 679 18.66 16.22 16.88
N ILE A 680 17.87 16.81 15.97
CA ILE A 680 16.58 17.43 16.31
C ILE A 680 15.62 16.41 16.94
N LYS A 681 15.58 15.18 16.41
CA LYS A 681 14.71 14.11 16.94
C LYS A 681 15.17 13.53 18.26
N SER A 682 16.48 13.57 18.55
CA SER A 682 17.08 13.02 19.76
C SER A 682 17.31 14.05 20.87
N LEU A 683 16.90 15.31 20.69
CA LEU A 683 17.02 16.38 21.69
C LEU A 683 16.37 15.98 23.02
N SER A 684 17.16 16.03 24.08
CA SER A 684 16.78 15.73 25.45
C SER A 684 17.45 16.70 26.43
N LEU A 685 17.03 16.66 27.70
CA LEU A 685 17.67 17.43 28.77
C LEU A 685 19.14 17.05 29.01
N GLU A 686 19.56 15.86 28.56
CA GLU A 686 20.92 15.36 28.75
C GLU A 686 21.89 15.84 27.65
N ASN A 687 21.40 16.04 26.43
CA ASN A 687 22.25 16.30 25.25
C ASN A 687 22.05 17.69 24.59
N TYR A 688 21.04 18.47 25.00
CA TYR A 688 20.73 19.74 24.32
C TYR A 688 21.88 20.74 24.32
N ILE A 689 22.74 20.73 25.35
CA ILE A 689 23.88 21.65 25.46
C ILE A 689 24.90 21.34 24.35
N GLU A 690 25.29 20.08 24.24
CA GLU A 690 26.26 19.62 23.25
C GLU A 690 25.72 19.81 21.82
N TYR A 691 24.44 19.48 21.60
CA TYR A 691 23.76 19.66 20.32
C TYR A 691 23.58 21.14 19.93
N TYR A 692 23.34 22.02 20.89
CA TYR A 692 23.30 23.46 20.65
C TYR A 692 24.68 24.01 20.26
N GLN A 693 25.74 23.62 20.99
CA GLN A 693 27.11 24.03 20.70
C GLN A 693 27.57 23.58 19.32
N ILE A 694 27.35 22.31 18.97
CA ILE A 694 27.75 21.79 17.66
C ILE A 694 26.94 22.44 16.54
N GLY A 695 25.65 22.70 16.76
CA GLY A 695 24.80 23.45 15.85
C GLY A 695 25.33 24.85 15.57
N ASN A 696 25.80 25.57 16.60
CA ASN A 696 26.45 26.88 16.43
C ASN A 696 27.81 26.77 15.72
N LEU A 697 28.63 25.77 16.07
CA LEU A 697 29.94 25.53 15.46
C LEU A 697 29.82 25.28 13.94
N LEU A 698 28.84 24.47 13.53
CA LEU A 698 28.59 24.10 12.13
C LEU A 698 27.62 25.06 11.42
N ASN A 699 27.13 26.09 12.13
CA ASN A 699 26.19 27.12 11.66
C ASN A 699 24.87 26.53 11.13
N SER A 700 24.33 25.54 11.84
CA SER A 700 23.05 24.90 11.55
C SER A 700 21.89 25.62 12.24
N GLN A 701 21.13 26.38 11.46
CA GLN A 701 19.98 27.13 11.99
C GLN A 701 18.80 26.23 12.38
N SER A 702 18.65 25.08 11.73
CA SER A 702 17.59 24.11 12.02
C SER A 702 17.75 23.55 13.44
N VAL A 703 18.97 23.09 13.76
CA VAL A 703 19.29 22.52 15.08
C VAL A 703 19.27 23.58 16.17
N THR A 704 19.88 24.74 15.95
CA THR A 704 19.96 25.80 16.97
C THR A 704 18.58 26.35 17.34
N LYS A 705 17.67 26.49 16.36
CA LYS A 705 16.26 26.85 16.62
C LYS A 705 15.50 25.76 17.38
N ALA A 706 15.74 24.49 17.06
CA ALA A 706 15.08 23.36 17.74
C ALA A 706 15.58 23.18 19.19
N ALA A 707 16.87 23.43 19.44
CA ALA A 707 17.48 23.37 20.77
C ALA A 707 17.17 24.61 21.62
N TRP A 708 16.79 25.74 21.00
CA TRP A 708 16.55 27.00 21.70
C TRP A 708 15.52 26.91 22.86
N PRO A 709 14.35 26.26 22.72
CA PRO A 709 13.43 26.04 23.84
C PRO A 709 14.06 25.34 25.04
N TYR A 710 14.96 24.38 24.80
CA TYR A 710 15.67 23.66 25.88
C TYR A 710 16.66 24.59 26.59
N VAL A 711 17.37 25.43 25.84
CA VAL A 711 18.29 26.44 26.39
C VAL A 711 17.55 27.45 27.25
N ILE A 712 16.44 28.00 26.78
CA ILE A 712 15.69 29.03 27.52
C ILE A 712 14.95 28.48 28.73
N ASN A 713 14.44 27.24 28.66
CA ASN A 713 13.71 26.61 29.77
C ASN A 713 14.64 26.11 30.89
N ASN A 714 15.88 25.74 30.55
CA ASN A 714 16.86 25.20 31.48
C ASN A 714 18.07 26.14 31.65
N PHE A 715 17.83 27.46 31.57
CA PHE A 715 18.90 28.47 31.60
C PHE A 715 19.76 28.36 32.86
N ASN A 716 19.15 28.12 34.02
CA ASN A 716 19.84 27.99 35.31
C ASN A 716 20.92 26.90 35.30
N SER A 717 20.70 25.79 34.59
CA SER A 717 21.71 24.74 34.42
C SER A 717 22.68 25.04 33.28
N PHE A 718 22.24 25.79 32.26
CA PHE A 718 23.04 26.14 31.10
C PHE A 718 24.13 27.19 31.38
N TYR A 719 23.84 28.25 32.15
CA TYR A 719 24.77 29.39 32.30
C TYR A 719 26.06 29.04 33.07
N GLU A 720 26.03 27.98 33.87
CA GLU A 720 27.18 27.46 34.62
C GLU A 720 28.09 26.58 33.75
N THR A 721 27.62 26.19 32.55
CA THR A 721 28.39 25.33 31.67
C THR A 721 29.44 26.11 30.89
N ARG A 722 30.50 25.39 30.52
CA ARG A 722 31.53 25.89 29.60
C ARG A 722 30.95 26.35 28.26
N ALA A 723 29.83 25.76 27.83
CA ALA A 723 29.13 26.12 26.61
C ALA A 723 28.66 27.57 26.60
N PHE A 724 28.02 28.00 27.68
CA PHE A 724 27.59 29.39 27.84
C PHE A 724 28.77 30.34 27.93
N LEU A 725 29.81 29.97 28.68
CA LEU A 725 31.02 30.77 28.85
C LEU A 725 31.80 30.98 27.54
N GLU A 726 31.76 30.01 26.63
CA GLU A 726 32.44 30.10 25.33
C GLU A 726 31.56 30.72 24.22
N SER A 727 30.28 30.99 24.49
CA SER A 727 29.37 31.60 23.50
C SER A 727 29.79 33.03 23.11
N PRO A 728 29.61 33.42 21.83
CA PRO A 728 29.85 34.77 21.35
C PRO A 728 28.83 35.78 21.92
N MET A 729 29.23 37.05 22.00
CA MET A 729 28.39 38.13 22.55
C MET A 729 26.97 38.18 21.97
N ASN A 730 26.81 37.99 20.65
CA ASN A 730 25.49 38.05 20.02
C ASN A 730 24.51 37.00 20.57
N GLU A 731 25.00 35.81 20.94
CA GLU A 731 24.17 34.76 21.54
C GLU A 731 23.79 35.13 22.98
N ILE A 732 24.73 35.60 23.78
CA ILE A 732 24.47 36.05 25.15
C ILE A 732 23.45 37.19 25.16
N LEU A 733 23.60 38.15 24.24
CA LEU A 733 22.66 39.25 24.08
C LEU A 733 21.24 38.74 23.75
N HIS A 734 21.13 37.76 22.84
CA HIS A 734 19.85 37.16 22.47
C HIS A 734 19.19 36.42 23.66
N ILE A 735 19.98 35.70 24.46
CA ILE A 735 19.51 35.03 25.68
C ILE A 735 18.99 36.05 26.71
N VAL A 736 19.79 37.08 27.01
CA VAL A 736 19.44 38.08 28.02
C VAL A 736 18.17 38.85 27.65
N GLN A 737 18.03 39.21 26.36
CA GLN A 737 16.87 39.94 25.83
C GLN A 737 15.58 39.11 25.75
N SER A 738 15.67 37.78 25.70
CA SER A 738 14.52 36.90 25.48
C SER A 738 13.43 37.07 26.55
N GLN A 739 12.19 37.31 26.13
CA GLN A 739 11.05 37.39 27.05
C GLN A 739 10.65 36.02 27.61
N ASP A 740 10.99 34.94 26.90
CA ASP A 740 10.64 33.55 27.22
C ASP A 740 11.72 32.82 28.04
N LEU A 741 12.76 33.52 28.51
CA LEU A 741 13.81 32.93 29.33
C LEU A 741 13.24 32.51 30.70
N LYS A 742 13.35 31.25 31.08
CA LYS A 742 12.90 30.75 32.39
C LYS A 742 14.05 30.82 33.39
N VAL A 743 13.90 31.71 34.36
CA VAL A 743 14.87 31.95 35.44
C VAL A 743 14.14 32.06 36.77
N ASN A 744 14.80 31.70 37.87
CA ASN A 744 14.22 31.83 39.20
C ASN A 744 14.16 33.31 39.62
N SER A 745 15.17 34.08 39.22
CA SER A 745 15.25 35.51 39.49
C SER A 745 16.07 36.25 38.42
N GLU A 746 15.83 37.54 38.24
CA GLU A 746 16.71 38.39 37.41
C GLU A 746 18.11 38.56 38.03
N GLN A 747 18.30 38.21 39.31
CA GLN A 747 19.64 38.13 39.89
C GLN A 747 20.47 37.02 39.23
N ASP A 748 19.86 35.90 38.85
CA ASP A 748 20.58 34.78 38.21
C ASP A 748 21.04 35.15 36.79
N VAL A 749 20.27 35.99 36.09
CA VAL A 749 20.69 36.57 34.79
C VAL A 749 21.89 37.49 34.96
N ILE A 750 21.93 38.31 36.02
CA ILE A 750 23.09 39.18 36.32
C ILE A 750 24.32 38.34 36.65
N LYS A 751 24.16 37.31 37.50
CA LYS A 751 25.26 36.39 37.83
C LYS A 751 25.83 35.77 36.55
N ALA A 752 24.97 35.31 35.64
CA ALA A 752 25.39 34.76 34.36
C ALA A 752 26.16 35.78 33.50
N ILE A 753 25.70 37.04 33.41
CA ILE A 753 26.40 38.10 32.67
C ILE A 753 27.79 38.36 33.26
N LEU A 754 27.90 38.47 34.59
CA LEU A 754 29.18 38.69 35.26
C LEU A 754 30.11 37.49 35.04
N HIS A 755 29.60 36.27 35.19
CA HIS A 755 30.36 35.04 35.00
C HIS A 755 30.93 34.92 33.58
N TRP A 756 30.13 35.25 32.55
CA TRP A 756 30.59 35.31 31.16
C TRP A 756 31.62 36.41 30.91
N THR A 757 31.47 37.56 31.58
CA THR A 757 32.37 38.71 31.44
C THR A 757 33.74 38.46 32.09
N GLU A 758 33.75 37.80 33.25
CA GLU A 758 34.95 37.39 34.00
C GLU A 758 35.72 36.27 33.31
N PHE A 759 35.02 35.41 32.56
CA PHE A 759 35.64 34.27 31.90
C PHE A 759 36.62 34.70 30.80
N LYS A 760 37.89 34.37 31.01
CA LYS A 760 38.95 34.53 30.01
C LYS A 760 39.04 33.26 29.17
N PRO A 761 38.61 33.26 27.90
CA PRO A 761 38.72 32.08 27.07
C PRO A 761 40.19 31.70 26.92
N THR A 762 40.54 30.49 27.33
CA THR A 762 41.91 29.97 27.19
C THR A 762 42.25 29.96 25.70
N ARG A 763 43.37 30.59 25.29
CA ARG A 763 43.86 30.65 23.90
C ARG A 763 44.15 29.28 23.24
N LEU A 764 43.84 28.17 23.91
CA LEU A 764 44.02 26.81 23.41
C LEU A 764 42.73 26.30 22.76
N GLN A 765 42.51 26.72 21.51
CA GLN A 765 42.06 25.86 20.40
C GLN A 765 41.80 26.74 19.16
N HIS A 766 42.85 26.91 18.36
CA HIS A 766 42.82 27.47 17.00
C HIS A 766 41.95 26.67 15.99
N ASN A 767 41.08 25.75 16.43
CA ASN A 767 40.25 24.96 15.52
C ASN A 767 38.89 25.61 15.23
N VAL A 768 38.33 26.40 16.16
CA VAL A 768 37.01 27.03 15.98
C VAL A 768 37.06 28.27 15.06
N SER A 769 38.14 29.06 15.15
CA SER A 769 38.37 30.21 14.26
C SER A 769 38.68 29.78 12.83
N THR A 770 39.43 28.70 12.65
CA THR A 770 39.81 28.19 11.31
C THR A 770 38.61 27.68 10.51
N ILE A 771 37.65 27.00 11.15
CA ILE A 771 36.41 26.54 10.49
C ILE A 771 35.53 27.74 10.08
N ARG A 772 35.44 28.76 10.94
CA ARG A 772 34.63 29.97 10.70
C ARG A 772 35.26 30.88 9.63
N GLU A 773 36.59 31.01 9.62
CA GLU A 773 37.34 31.77 8.60
C GLU A 773 37.35 31.09 7.22
N MET A 774 37.35 29.76 7.15
CA MET A 774 37.24 29.02 5.88
C MET A 774 35.89 29.25 5.18
N ARG A 775 34.82 29.54 5.93
CA ARG A 775 33.50 29.89 5.36
C ARG A 775 33.37 31.37 4.97
N CYS A 776 34.02 32.29 5.68
CA CYS A 776 34.04 33.72 5.30
C CYS A 776 34.85 33.98 4.01
N LYS A 777 35.90 33.19 3.72
CA LYS A 777 36.60 33.24 2.42
C LYS A 777 35.79 32.66 1.25
N ARG A 778 34.76 31.85 1.53
CA ARG A 778 33.88 31.21 0.53
C ARG A 778 32.87 32.15 -0.12
N PHE A 779 32.47 33.23 0.56
CA PHE A 779 31.56 34.23 -0.03
C PHE A 779 32.27 35.32 -0.84
N LYS A 780 33.61 35.43 -0.78
CA LYS A 780 34.38 36.40 -1.58
C LYS A 780 34.98 35.83 -2.88
N THR A 781 34.94 34.51 -3.10
CA THR A 781 35.64 33.89 -4.24
C THR A 781 34.70 33.32 -5.32
N LEU A 782 33.40 33.66 -5.29
CA LEU A 782 32.45 33.32 -6.36
C LEU A 782 31.86 34.54 -7.08
N THR A 783 32.37 35.75 -6.83
CA THR A 783 32.00 36.95 -7.58
C THR A 783 33.21 37.84 -7.83
N ILE A 784 34.15 37.36 -8.65
CA ILE A 784 35.02 38.23 -9.44
C ILE A 784 34.85 37.77 -10.88
N ASN A 785 33.91 38.40 -11.60
CA ASN A 785 34.07 38.85 -12.98
C ASN A 785 32.81 39.58 -13.44
N LYS A 786 33.01 40.84 -13.86
CA LYS A 786 32.08 41.77 -14.54
C LYS A 786 31.01 42.43 -13.68
N PHE A 787 31.26 43.67 -13.26
CA PHE A 787 30.76 44.87 -13.94
C PHE A 787 31.35 46.11 -13.24
N GLU A 788 32.26 46.79 -13.95
CA GLU A 788 32.57 48.20 -13.69
C GLU A 788 31.45 49.03 -14.32
N SER A 789 30.75 49.84 -13.53
CA SER A 789 30.27 51.17 -13.91
C SER A 789 29.49 51.81 -12.76
N ASN A 790 30.09 52.85 -12.20
CA ASN A 790 29.52 54.08 -11.63
C ASN A 790 28.04 54.06 -11.20
N GLU A 791 27.80 54.29 -9.90
CA GLU A 791 26.96 55.41 -9.45
C GLU A 791 27.18 55.67 -7.95
N THR A 792 27.61 56.90 -7.67
CA THR A 792 27.81 57.49 -6.35
C THR A 792 26.47 57.82 -5.68
N ILE A 793 26.24 57.32 -4.46
CA ILE A 793 25.27 57.92 -3.54
C ILE A 793 25.99 58.22 -2.23
N THR A 794 26.22 59.52 -2.02
CA THR A 794 26.71 60.18 -0.82
C THR A 794 25.68 60.09 0.31
N ILE A 795 26.09 59.59 1.48
CA ILE A 795 25.48 59.95 2.77
C ILE A 795 26.61 60.44 3.67
N SER A 796 26.40 61.65 4.18
CA SER A 796 27.34 62.53 4.86
C SER A 796 27.90 61.98 6.17
N ASP A 797 29.23 61.86 6.22
CA ASP A 797 30.04 61.76 7.43
C ASP A 797 30.12 63.13 8.13
N GLN A 798 29.81 63.15 9.43
CA GLN A 798 30.41 64.08 10.39
C GLN A 798 30.72 63.32 11.69
N SER A 799 31.97 62.92 11.86
CA SER A 799 32.94 63.56 12.76
C SER A 799 34.01 62.56 13.15
N ASP A 800 35.18 62.72 12.54
CA ASP A 800 36.43 62.06 12.91
C ASP A 800 36.81 62.37 14.36
N SER A 801 37.07 61.33 15.13
CA SER A 801 38.18 61.35 16.09
C SER A 801 38.89 59.99 16.03
N LYS A 802 40.19 60.06 15.77
CA LYS A 802 41.12 58.92 15.63
C LYS A 802 40.93 57.88 16.74
N PRO A 803 40.91 56.57 16.45
CA PRO A 803 41.02 55.57 17.50
C PRO A 803 42.46 55.57 18.02
N GLN A 804 42.63 56.03 19.25
CA GLN A 804 43.80 55.74 20.07
C GLN A 804 43.90 54.22 20.25
N ASN A 805 45.12 53.69 20.12
CA ASN A 805 45.51 52.33 20.49
C ASN A 805 45.00 51.98 21.90
N ILE A 806 43.95 51.16 22.00
CA ILE A 806 43.55 50.45 23.22
C ILE A 806 43.27 49.00 22.80
N SER A 807 43.84 48.07 23.57
CA SER A 807 43.87 46.62 23.33
C SER A 807 42.51 46.03 22.96
N SER A 808 42.48 45.33 21.83
CA SER A 808 41.39 44.46 21.37
C SER A 808 41.15 43.28 22.34
N ASP A 809 39.86 42.94 22.56
CA ASP A 809 39.32 41.72 23.20
C ASP A 809 39.16 41.64 24.73
N SER A 810 38.69 42.69 25.42
CA SER A 810 38.10 42.49 26.75
C SER A 810 36.58 42.35 26.65
N ARG A 811 36.02 41.21 27.10
CA ARG A 811 34.56 41.00 27.21
C ARG A 811 33.88 42.09 28.05
N GLU A 812 34.65 42.72 28.94
CA GLU A 812 34.30 43.86 29.78
C GLU A 812 33.66 45.03 29.02
N GLN A 813 34.02 45.27 27.75
CA GLN A 813 33.40 46.34 26.95
C GLN A 813 31.91 46.11 26.69
N TYR A 814 31.47 44.85 26.66
CA TYR A 814 30.08 44.47 26.37
C TYR A 814 29.20 44.44 27.63
N LEU A 815 29.80 44.54 28.83
CA LEU A 815 29.09 44.44 30.10
C LEU A 815 27.96 45.48 30.22
N GLY A 816 28.26 46.75 29.90
CA GLY A 816 27.25 47.82 29.93
C GLY A 816 26.08 47.57 28.97
N ILE A 817 26.34 46.97 27.80
CA ILE A 817 25.30 46.63 26.82
C ILE A 817 24.42 45.48 27.36
N LEU A 818 25.03 44.42 27.89
CA LEU A 818 24.30 43.29 28.46
C LEU A 818 23.41 43.70 29.64
N LEU A 819 23.96 44.49 30.57
CA LEU A 819 23.21 45.00 31.71
C LEU A 819 22.06 45.94 31.29
N SER A 820 22.22 46.71 30.21
CA SER A 820 21.15 47.57 29.67
C SER A 820 19.96 46.79 29.12
N LYS A 821 20.16 45.50 28.81
CA LYS A 821 19.14 44.60 28.28
C LYS A 821 18.61 43.62 29.32
N ALA A 822 19.23 43.55 30.49
CA ALA A 822 18.72 42.83 31.66
C ALA A 822 17.62 43.64 32.37
N ARG A 823 16.72 42.97 33.09
CA ARG A 823 15.62 43.64 33.82
C ARG A 823 16.06 44.07 35.22
N LEU A 824 17.08 44.94 35.27
CA LEU A 824 17.71 45.37 36.53
C LEU A 824 16.73 45.98 37.55
N CYS A 825 15.65 46.60 37.08
CA CYS A 825 14.63 47.18 37.96
C CYS A 825 13.87 46.12 38.78
N LEU A 826 13.89 44.85 38.39
CA LEU A 826 13.27 43.72 39.09
C LEU A 826 14.18 43.08 40.16
N VAL A 827 15.46 43.43 40.18
CA VAL A 827 16.45 42.90 41.15
C VAL A 827 16.27 43.60 42.50
N SER A 828 16.69 43.03 43.64
CA SER A 828 16.55 43.72 44.93
C SER A 828 17.45 44.95 45.03
N ARG A 829 17.12 45.89 45.92
CA ARG A 829 17.92 47.11 46.13
C ARG A 829 19.33 46.75 46.60
N GLU A 830 19.41 45.82 47.55
CA GLU A 830 20.65 45.34 48.15
C GLU A 830 21.56 44.72 47.08
N SER A 831 20.99 43.96 46.13
CA SER A 831 21.76 43.39 45.03
C SER A 831 22.25 44.42 44.01
N LEU A 832 21.50 45.51 43.77
CA LEU A 832 21.97 46.61 42.91
C LEU A 832 23.08 47.42 43.58
N GLU A 833 22.98 47.66 44.90
CA GLU A 833 24.05 48.29 45.69
C GLU A 833 25.32 47.41 45.69
N MET A 834 25.16 46.09 45.87
CA MET A 834 26.26 45.13 45.73
C MET A 834 26.87 45.10 44.32
N LEU A 835 26.05 45.26 43.28
CA LEU A 835 26.51 45.29 41.89
C LEU A 835 27.35 46.54 41.60
N LEU A 836 27.02 47.70 42.20
CA LEU A 836 27.83 48.93 42.10
C LEU A 836 29.18 48.81 42.82
N CYS A 837 29.28 47.96 43.83
CA CYS A 837 30.53 47.64 44.52
C CYS A 837 31.41 46.63 43.75
N ASN A 838 30.91 45.99 42.68
CA ASN A 838 31.70 45.07 41.88
C ASN A 838 32.66 45.87 40.97
N PRO A 839 33.99 45.62 41.01
CA PRO A 839 34.98 46.34 40.20
C PRO A 839 34.66 46.41 38.71
N LEU A 840 34.13 45.32 38.13
CA LEU A 840 33.79 45.27 36.70
C LEU A 840 32.70 46.27 36.31
N VAL A 841 31.79 46.55 37.25
CA VAL A 841 30.66 47.46 37.05
C VAL A 841 31.04 48.87 37.43
N SER A 842 31.79 49.08 38.53
CA SER A 842 32.24 50.41 38.95
C SER A 842 33.12 51.07 37.90
N ASP A 843 33.99 50.29 37.27
CA ASP A 843 35.01 50.76 36.34
C ASP A 843 34.46 50.96 34.92
N ASN A 844 33.37 50.26 34.57
CA ASN A 844 32.67 50.45 33.30
C ASN A 844 31.57 51.53 33.44
N LYS A 845 31.84 52.73 32.92
CA LYS A 845 30.93 53.88 32.98
C LYS A 845 29.50 53.57 32.52
N MET A 846 29.33 52.82 31.44
CA MET A 846 28.01 52.46 30.92
C MET A 846 27.27 51.49 31.84
N ALA A 847 27.97 50.49 32.37
CA ALA A 847 27.41 49.56 33.37
C ALA A 847 26.99 50.32 34.65
N ASN A 848 27.87 51.17 35.16
CA ASN A 848 27.64 52.01 36.33
C ASN A 848 26.39 52.91 36.16
N ASP A 849 26.30 53.62 35.02
CA ASP A 849 25.15 54.47 34.69
C ASP A 849 23.83 53.68 34.62
N VAL A 850 23.86 52.50 34.01
CA VAL A 850 22.67 51.64 33.85
C VAL A 850 22.19 51.11 35.20
N VAL A 851 23.09 50.65 36.07
CA VAL A 851 22.75 50.17 37.41
C VAL A 851 22.27 51.32 38.30
N ASN A 852 22.91 52.49 38.24
CA ASN A 852 22.45 53.69 38.96
C ASN A 852 21.06 54.15 38.51
N LYS A 853 20.74 54.07 37.22
CA LYS A 853 19.37 54.35 36.73
C LYS A 853 18.34 53.38 37.30
N ALA A 854 18.66 52.09 37.39
CA ALA A 854 17.79 51.11 38.01
C ALA A 854 17.63 51.34 39.54
N LEU A 855 18.70 51.73 40.22
CA LEU A 855 18.67 52.09 41.64
C LEU A 855 17.86 53.37 41.89
N LEU A 856 18.06 54.42 41.08
CA LEU A 856 17.29 55.66 41.11
C LEU A 856 15.81 55.39 40.88
N TYR A 857 15.46 54.51 39.93
CA TYR A 857 14.09 54.06 39.74
C TYR A 857 13.51 53.55 41.06
N LYS A 858 14.21 52.67 41.79
CA LYS A 858 13.75 52.13 43.09
C LYS A 858 13.67 53.16 44.22
N VAL A 859 14.57 54.15 44.25
CA VAL A 859 14.59 55.17 45.32
C VAL A 859 13.58 56.29 45.08
N GLN A 860 13.27 56.62 43.82
CA GLN A 860 12.39 57.76 43.46
C GLN A 860 10.96 57.34 43.14
N ILE A 861 10.34 56.59 44.05
CA ILE A 861 8.97 56.06 43.97
C ILE A 861 7.95 57.14 43.57
N GLY A 862 7.96 58.28 44.27
CA GLY A 862 6.99 59.37 44.10
C GLY A 862 7.15 60.19 42.82
N LYS A 863 8.17 59.93 41.99
CA LYS A 863 8.43 60.67 40.74
C LYS A 863 8.08 59.88 39.47
N ARG A 864 7.53 58.68 39.61
CA ARG A 864 7.30 57.76 38.48
C ARG A 864 6.10 58.13 37.60
N ASN A 865 5.19 59.00 38.05
CA ASN A 865 4.01 59.50 37.30
C ASN A 865 3.26 58.43 36.48
N GLY A 866 3.19 57.18 36.95
CA GLY A 866 2.55 56.06 36.25
C GLY A 866 3.30 55.51 35.03
N GLN A 867 4.51 55.98 34.70
CA GLN A 867 5.30 55.43 33.60
C GLN A 867 6.10 54.20 34.05
N ARG A 868 5.83 53.04 33.43
CA ARG A 868 6.56 51.78 33.65
C ARG A 868 7.57 51.55 32.51
N PRO A 869 8.89 51.59 32.79
CA PRO A 869 9.89 51.19 31.80
C PRO A 869 9.74 49.73 31.39
N THR A 870 10.11 49.39 30.16
CA THR A 870 10.08 48.01 29.63
C THR A 870 10.95 47.05 30.47
N ALA A 871 12.01 47.57 31.12
CA ALA A 871 12.87 46.82 32.04
C ALA A 871 12.18 46.37 33.35
N VAL A 872 10.90 46.76 33.58
CA VAL A 872 10.10 46.39 34.76
C VAL A 872 9.02 45.36 34.40
N ILE A 873 9.00 44.84 33.17
CA ILE A 873 8.05 43.80 32.74
C ILE A 873 8.67 42.44 33.08
N HIS A 874 8.01 41.64 33.93
CA HIS A 874 8.46 40.27 34.26
C HIS A 874 8.55 39.41 33.00
N ARG A 875 9.42 38.39 33.01
CA ARG A 875 9.50 37.40 31.91
C ARG A 875 8.18 36.62 31.79
N ASN A 876 7.91 36.10 30.60
CA ASN A 876 6.69 35.34 30.34
C ASN A 876 6.63 34.11 31.27
N GLU A 877 5.44 33.79 31.77
CA GLU A 877 5.19 32.65 32.69
C GLU A 877 5.89 32.78 34.05
N SER A 878 6.36 33.97 34.42
CA SER A 878 6.81 34.24 35.78
C SER A 878 5.63 34.18 36.75
N ASP A 879 5.84 33.65 37.96
CA ASP A 879 4.85 33.65 39.05
C ASP A 879 4.33 35.06 39.42
N PHE A 880 4.99 36.11 38.91
CA PHE A 880 4.71 37.52 39.17
C PHE A 880 4.15 38.26 37.94
N GLU A 881 3.85 37.56 36.84
CA GLU A 881 3.20 38.13 35.66
C GLU A 881 1.67 38.16 35.85
N ASP A 882 1.06 39.34 35.70
CA ASP A 882 -0.40 39.55 35.70
C ASP A 882 -1.16 38.93 36.90
N VAL A 883 -0.66 39.19 38.11
CA VAL A 883 -1.23 38.70 39.38
C VAL A 883 -2.20 39.73 39.99
N ALA A 884 -3.42 39.32 40.30
CA ALA A 884 -4.30 40.05 41.23
C ALA A 884 -4.30 39.40 42.61
N LEU A 885 -4.48 40.24 43.64
CA LEU A 885 -4.62 39.79 45.02
C LEU A 885 -6.09 39.81 45.40
N THR A 886 -6.56 38.69 45.93
CA THR A 886 -7.93 38.52 46.40
C THR A 886 -7.91 38.04 47.85
N THR A 887 -8.97 38.34 48.58
CA THR A 887 -9.20 37.80 49.93
C THR A 887 -10.22 36.67 49.84
N LYS A 888 -9.95 35.55 50.53
CA LYS A 888 -10.86 34.41 50.68
C LYS A 888 -11.14 34.23 52.16
N ARG A 889 -12.41 34.29 52.57
CA ARG A 889 -12.78 34.04 53.97
C ARG A 889 -12.60 32.54 54.28
N LYS A 890 -11.80 32.23 55.31
CA LYS A 890 -11.66 30.90 55.90
C LYS A 890 -12.93 30.54 56.67
N GLU A 891 -13.17 29.24 56.87
CA GLU A 891 -14.37 28.72 57.55
C GLU A 891 -14.53 29.25 59.00
N ASN A 892 -13.43 29.63 59.63
CA ASN A 892 -13.41 30.24 60.97
C ASN A 892 -13.73 31.75 60.98
N GLY A 893 -14.00 32.37 59.82
CA GLY A 893 -14.32 33.80 59.68
C GLY A 893 -13.14 34.71 59.34
N ASP A 894 -11.89 34.20 59.43
CA ASP A 894 -10.69 34.99 59.11
C ASP A 894 -10.54 35.21 57.59
N LEU A 895 -9.93 36.32 57.17
CA LEU A 895 -9.62 36.56 55.77
C LEU A 895 -8.22 35.99 55.43
N LEU A 896 -8.16 35.08 54.46
CA LEU A 896 -6.92 34.59 53.84
C LEU A 896 -6.61 35.40 52.58
N LEU A 897 -5.40 35.92 52.49
CA LEU A 897 -4.91 36.57 51.30
C LEU A 897 -4.38 35.55 50.30
N GLN A 898 -4.80 35.64 49.04
CA GLN A 898 -4.35 34.75 47.98
C GLN A 898 -4.03 35.55 46.71
N THR A 899 -2.97 35.16 46.03
CA THR A 899 -2.60 35.64 44.69
C THR A 899 -3.28 34.79 43.62
N MET A 900 -3.87 35.42 42.62
CA MET A 900 -4.45 34.77 41.44
C MET A 900 -3.73 35.32 40.20
N SER A 901 -3.05 34.46 39.46
CA SER A 901 -2.45 34.80 38.16
C SER A 901 -3.47 34.65 37.04
N PHE A 902 -3.44 35.55 36.04
CA PHE A 902 -4.33 35.48 34.88
C PHE A 902 -3.58 35.13 33.60
N PRO A 903 -4.03 34.13 32.81
CA PRO A 903 -3.49 33.89 31.48
C PRO A 903 -3.93 34.99 30.48
N ARG A 904 -3.03 35.34 29.57
CA ARG A 904 -2.93 36.59 28.80
C ARG A 904 -4.07 37.00 27.84
N ASN A 905 -5.29 36.44 27.95
CA ASN A 905 -6.38 36.71 26.99
C ASN A 905 -7.75 37.08 27.59
N ASN A 906 -7.88 37.29 28.90
CA ASN A 906 -9.19 37.51 29.55
C ASN A 906 -9.34 38.80 30.36
N PHE A 907 -8.57 39.87 30.07
CA PHE A 907 -8.73 41.15 30.80
C PHE A 907 -10.10 41.82 30.59
N LEU A 908 -10.79 41.54 29.48
CA LEU A 908 -12.09 42.15 29.13
C LEU A 908 -13.32 41.44 29.73
N HIS A 909 -13.14 40.33 30.46
CA HIS A 909 -14.22 39.56 31.09
C HIS A 909 -14.08 39.40 32.61
N LEU A 910 -13.43 40.36 33.29
CA LEU A 910 -13.47 40.39 34.75
C LEU A 910 -14.88 40.82 35.22
N ASP A 911 -15.69 39.86 35.66
CA ASP A 911 -16.94 40.15 36.38
C ASP A 911 -16.59 40.66 37.79
N VAL A 912 -16.48 41.98 37.92
CA VAL A 912 -16.13 42.71 39.16
C VAL A 912 -17.07 42.37 40.32
N ARG A 913 -18.21 41.73 40.05
CA ARG A 913 -19.18 41.28 41.05
C ARG A 913 -18.67 40.17 41.98
N CYS A 914 -17.65 39.39 41.57
CA CYS A 914 -17.07 38.35 42.42
C CYS A 914 -16.13 38.88 43.52
N LEU A 915 -15.72 40.16 43.46
CA LEU A 915 -14.80 40.79 44.42
C LEU A 915 -15.49 41.60 45.53
N ILE A 916 -16.82 41.77 45.47
CA ILE A 916 -17.55 42.63 46.40
C ILE A 916 -18.25 41.78 47.48
N GLY A 917 -17.51 41.47 48.54
CA GLY A 917 -18.04 41.01 49.83
C GLY A 917 -17.86 42.12 50.87
N LYS A 918 -18.91 42.44 51.62
CA LYS A 918 -19.02 43.56 52.57
C LYS A 918 -17.82 43.68 53.54
N GLU A 919 -16.89 44.58 53.23
CA GLU A 919 -16.00 45.41 54.09
C GLU A 919 -14.93 46.01 53.16
N PHE A 920 -14.84 47.34 53.08
CA PHE A 920 -14.02 48.03 52.07
C PHE A 920 -12.52 47.86 52.37
N VAL A 921 -11.85 46.95 51.65
CA VAL A 921 -10.38 46.90 51.58
C VAL A 921 -9.95 47.66 50.34
N ALA A 922 -9.36 48.85 50.52
CA ALA A 922 -8.67 49.53 49.45
C ALA A 922 -7.27 48.92 49.33
N VAL A 923 -7.01 48.21 48.23
CA VAL A 923 -5.69 47.69 47.90
C VAL A 923 -5.01 48.70 46.99
N CYS A 924 -3.97 49.36 47.51
CA CYS A 924 -3.11 50.23 46.71
C CYS A 924 -1.82 49.48 46.42
N THR A 925 -1.48 49.35 45.14
CA THR A 925 -0.14 48.93 44.75
C THR A 925 0.72 50.17 44.62
N MET A 926 1.72 50.29 45.50
CA MET A 926 2.83 51.20 45.29
C MET A 926 4.09 50.33 45.19
N ASP A 927 4.70 50.31 44.01
CA ASP A 927 6.05 49.79 43.82
C ASP A 927 6.30 48.31 44.13
N SER A 928 5.39 47.43 43.69
CA SER A 928 5.50 45.98 43.93
C SER A 928 5.43 45.60 45.42
N ILE A 929 5.06 46.56 46.27
CA ILE A 929 4.74 46.39 47.69
C ILE A 929 3.25 46.67 47.83
N LEU A 930 2.54 45.75 48.47
CA LEU A 930 1.10 45.90 48.65
C LEU A 930 0.82 46.67 49.93
N TYR A 931 0.10 47.78 49.81
CA TYR A 931 -0.42 48.49 50.97
C TYR A 931 -1.88 48.13 51.16
N TYR A 932 -2.21 47.58 52.33
CA TYR A 932 -3.58 47.31 52.73
C TYR A 932 -4.09 48.42 53.64
N PHE A 933 -5.26 48.96 53.33
CA PHE A 933 -5.97 49.87 54.21
C PHE A 933 -7.21 49.18 54.75
N PHE A 934 -7.23 48.90 56.06
CA PHE A 934 -8.43 48.44 56.76
C PHE A 934 -9.19 49.64 57.31
N MET A 935 -10.45 49.82 56.92
CA MET A 935 -11.40 50.69 57.63
C MET A 935 -12.26 49.83 58.56
N ALA A 936 -11.98 49.88 59.86
CA ALA A 936 -12.85 49.28 60.86
C ALA A 936 -13.99 50.26 61.19
N HIS A 937 -15.22 49.93 60.80
CA HIS A 937 -16.41 50.65 61.27
C HIS A 937 -16.82 50.04 62.62
N LYS A 938 -16.61 50.75 63.74
CA LYS A 938 -17.19 50.31 65.02
C LYS A 938 -18.70 50.57 64.98
N GLU A 939 -19.49 49.51 64.87
CA GLU A 939 -20.92 49.55 65.18
C GLU A 939 -21.11 49.71 66.68
N ASN A 940 -21.02 50.97 67.14
CA ASN A 940 -21.78 51.59 68.23
C ASN A 940 -20.95 52.69 68.91
N GLN A 941 -21.51 53.90 68.84
CA GLN A 941 -21.13 55.16 69.50
C GLN A 941 -19.95 55.94 68.88
N GLY A 942 -20.30 57.02 68.17
CA GLY A 942 -19.47 58.22 67.97
C GLY A 942 -18.35 58.11 66.94
N HIS A 943 -18.37 59.02 65.95
CA HIS A 943 -17.41 59.13 64.85
C HIS A 943 -15.93 58.94 65.24
N ASN A 944 -15.29 57.87 64.75
CA ASN A 944 -13.84 57.81 64.43
C ASN A 944 -13.54 56.52 63.63
N ALA A 945 -13.27 56.65 62.33
CA ALA A 945 -12.72 55.56 61.52
C ALA A 945 -11.20 55.48 61.73
N SER A 946 -10.67 54.33 62.15
CA SER A 946 -9.23 54.09 62.28
C SER A 946 -8.74 53.37 61.03
N VAL A 947 -7.76 53.95 60.33
CA VAL A 947 -7.13 53.34 59.15
C VAL A 947 -5.80 52.73 59.57
N TYR A 948 -5.67 51.41 59.43
CA TYR A 948 -4.41 50.69 59.66
C TYR A 948 -3.75 50.37 58.32
N ALA A 949 -2.47 50.72 58.17
CA ALA A 949 -1.67 50.43 56.98
C ALA A 949 -0.62 49.35 57.31
N TYR A 950 -0.65 48.24 56.56
CA TYR A 950 0.35 47.16 56.65
C TYR A 950 1.13 47.09 55.33
N ARG A 951 2.45 46.89 55.46
CA ARG A 951 3.41 46.80 54.35
C ARG A 951 3.68 45.35 53.96
#